data_AF-A0A6J1MMD9-F1
#
_entry.id   AF-A0A6J1MMD9-F1
#
_cell.length_a   1.000
_cell.length_b   1.000
_cell.length_c   1.000
_cell.angle_alpha   90.00
_cell.angle_beta   90.00
_cell.angle_gamma   90.00
#
_symmetry.space_group_name_H-M   'P 1'
#
loop_
_entity.id
_entity.type
_entity.pdbx_description
1 polymer ?
#
loop_
_entity_poly.entity_id
_entity_poly.type
_entity_poly.pdbx_seq_one_letter_code
_entity_poly.pdbx_strand_id
1 'polypeptide(L)'
;MVKLSVDEIRGLMEKKRNIRNISVIAHVDHGKSTLTDSLVSKAGIIAGARAGAMRFTDTRKDEQERCITIKSTAITMYFEVKNEDLRFITHSDQRENDTNGFLINLIDSPGHVDFSSEVTAALRVTDGALVVVDCVSGVCVQTETVLRQAIAERIRPILFLNKMDRALLELQLDSEELYQTFQRTVENVNIIIATYNDSGGPMGDISVDPSKGSVGFGSGLHGWAFTLKQFAEMYADKFKIDVEKLMKRLWGSNFFNGKTRKWQKHPDSDSKRSFCLYILDPIYKVFDAIMNYKTEEIARLLEKIGVKLQPEEQAEQGKVLLKTVMRNWLPAGETLLQMIAIHLPSPVLAQKYRMELLYEGPQSDEAAIAIRNCDSEGPLMMYISKMVPTSDIGRFYAFGRVFAGKVATGQKCRIMGPNYEPGKKEDLYEKSIQRTVLMMGRTVEAIEDVPAGNICGLVGVDQFLIKTGTITTFKEAHNMKVMKFSVSPVVRVAVEPKNPADLPKLVIGLKRLAKSDPMVQCIIEESGEHIIAGAGELHLEICIKDLEEDHACIPLKTSDPLVSYRETVLEQSNQMCLSKSRNKHNRLTMKADPMPDGLAEDIDNGVVSAREEFKKRARFLSEKYGYDVSEARKIWSFGPDCTGANIIVDCTKSVQYLNEIKDSVIAGFQWASKEGVLAEENMRGVRFDIHDVVVHADAVHRSGSQIIPTTRRCLYASAITASPRLLEPVYLCEIQSHNLAVGGIHKVLSRRRGHVFEESPVPGTPMYMVKCYLPVNESFGFTAELRTNTRGQAFPQCVFDHWQLLPGDPSEPNSKPYQIVQATRARKALKPGVPDLSQYLDKL
;
A
#
# COMPACT_ATOMS: atom_id res chain seq x y z
N MET A 1 -5.84 -34.89 2.60
CA MET A 1 -5.14 -33.85 1.81
C MET A 1 -5.55 -34.05 0.37
N VAL A 2 -6.21 -33.08 -0.25
CA VAL A 2 -6.69 -33.21 -1.62
C VAL A 2 -5.85 -32.26 -2.47
N LYS A 3 -4.96 -32.80 -3.31
CA LYS A 3 -4.41 -32.03 -4.43
C LYS A 3 -5.51 -32.00 -5.49
N LEU A 4 -6.20 -30.87 -5.60
CA LEU A 4 -7.20 -30.70 -6.65
C LEU A 4 -6.52 -30.67 -8.02
N SER A 5 -7.17 -31.28 -9.00
CA SER A 5 -6.84 -31.15 -10.42
C SER A 5 -7.20 -29.76 -10.94
N VAL A 6 -6.60 -29.37 -12.07
CA VAL A 6 -6.90 -28.08 -12.74
C VAL A 6 -8.38 -27.99 -13.10
N ASP A 7 -9.01 -29.08 -13.53
CA ASP A 7 -10.43 -29.14 -13.89
C ASP A 7 -11.34 -28.90 -12.67
N GLU A 8 -11.00 -29.46 -11.51
CA GLU A 8 -11.73 -29.22 -10.27
C GLU A 8 -11.59 -27.76 -9.82
N ILE A 9 -10.38 -27.19 -9.91
CA ILE A 9 -10.15 -25.78 -9.61
C ILE A 9 -10.99 -24.91 -10.56
N ARG A 10 -10.99 -25.22 -11.86
CA ARG A 10 -11.78 -24.51 -12.86
C ARG A 10 -13.29 -24.59 -12.58
N GLY A 11 -13.80 -25.72 -12.11
CA GLY A 11 -15.18 -25.87 -11.67
C GLY A 11 -15.51 -25.03 -10.43
N LEU A 12 -14.58 -24.93 -9.48
CA LEU A 12 -14.73 -24.08 -8.29
C LEU A 12 -14.67 -22.58 -8.61
N MET A 13 -13.95 -22.17 -9.65
CA MET A 13 -13.89 -20.77 -10.09
C MET A 13 -15.24 -20.21 -10.53
N GLU A 14 -16.17 -21.04 -11.02
CA GLU A 14 -17.54 -20.62 -11.34
C GLU A 14 -18.37 -20.31 -10.09
N LYS A 15 -18.00 -20.89 -8.94
CA LYS A 15 -18.69 -20.74 -7.65
C LYS A 15 -18.24 -19.47 -6.94
N LYS A 16 -18.52 -18.32 -7.56
CA LYS A 16 -18.03 -16.99 -7.15
C LYS A 16 -18.33 -16.63 -5.71
N ARG A 17 -19.45 -17.13 -5.14
CA ARG A 17 -19.80 -16.88 -3.74
C ARG A 17 -18.86 -17.57 -2.76
N ASN A 18 -18.21 -18.66 -3.17
CA ASN A 18 -17.25 -19.42 -2.37
C ASN A 18 -15.79 -19.03 -2.61
N ILE A 19 -15.54 -17.95 -3.35
CA ILE A 19 -14.20 -17.40 -3.55
C ILE A 19 -13.90 -16.38 -2.45
N ARG A 20 -12.66 -16.34 -1.96
CA ARG A 20 -12.12 -15.29 -1.09
C ARG A 20 -10.81 -14.79 -1.67
N ASN A 21 -10.76 -13.53 -2.08
CA ASN A 21 -9.52 -12.87 -2.49
C ASN A 21 -8.98 -12.07 -1.30
N ILE A 22 -7.82 -12.44 -0.80
CA ILE A 22 -7.30 -11.91 0.47
C ILE A 22 -5.83 -11.49 0.36
N SER A 23 -5.46 -10.47 1.13
CA SER A 23 -4.06 -10.11 1.38
C SER A 23 -3.74 -10.22 2.86
N VAL A 24 -2.45 -10.37 3.20
CA VAL A 24 -1.98 -10.33 4.60
C VAL A 24 -1.26 -9.02 4.86
N ILE A 25 -1.81 -8.23 5.77
CA ILE A 25 -1.25 -6.95 6.19
C ILE A 25 -0.52 -7.18 7.50
N ALA A 26 0.74 -6.79 7.57
CA ALA A 26 1.52 -6.90 8.79
C ALA A 26 2.66 -5.89 8.78
N HIS A 27 3.06 -5.43 9.97
CA HIS A 27 4.35 -4.77 10.15
C HIS A 27 5.50 -5.77 9.91
N VAL A 28 6.70 -5.24 9.62
CA VAL A 28 7.93 -6.04 9.62
C VAL A 28 8.05 -6.80 10.96
N ASP A 29 8.49 -8.05 10.88
CA ASP A 29 8.65 -8.96 12.01
C ASP A 29 7.38 -9.34 12.78
N HIS A 30 6.17 -8.93 12.39
CA HIS A 30 4.92 -9.41 13.04
C HIS A 30 4.60 -10.89 12.74
N GLY A 31 5.45 -11.60 11.99
CA GLY A 31 5.32 -13.04 11.72
C GLY A 31 4.39 -13.38 10.56
N LYS A 32 4.25 -12.47 9.59
CA LYS A 32 3.44 -12.62 8.37
C LYS A 32 3.83 -13.87 7.57
N SER A 33 5.10 -14.00 7.17
CA SER A 33 5.58 -15.15 6.36
C SER A 33 5.40 -16.49 7.09
N THR A 34 5.51 -16.48 8.42
CA THR A 34 5.31 -17.69 9.24
C THR A 34 3.82 -18.11 9.28
N LEU A 35 2.92 -17.13 9.26
CA LEU A 35 1.48 -17.36 9.16
C LEU A 35 1.05 -17.82 7.78
N THR A 36 1.56 -17.20 6.72
CA THR A 36 1.28 -17.63 5.34
C THR A 36 1.74 -19.05 5.10
N ASP A 37 2.93 -19.43 5.58
CA ASP A 37 3.40 -20.82 5.57
C ASP A 37 2.44 -21.80 6.27
N SER A 38 1.87 -21.39 7.41
CA SER A 38 0.92 -22.22 8.16
C SER A 38 -0.37 -22.47 7.38
N LEU A 39 -0.83 -21.48 6.61
CA LEU A 39 -1.97 -21.61 5.69
C LEU A 39 -1.64 -22.55 4.53
N VAL A 40 -0.51 -22.34 3.87
CA VAL A 40 -0.07 -23.12 2.70
C VAL A 40 0.17 -24.59 3.08
N SER A 41 0.72 -24.83 4.28
CA SER A 41 0.85 -26.15 4.87
C SER A 41 -0.50 -26.86 5.06
N LYS A 42 -1.49 -26.19 5.65
CA LYS A 42 -2.83 -26.78 5.88
C LYS A 42 -3.56 -27.03 4.55
N ALA A 43 -3.32 -26.21 3.54
CA ALA A 43 -3.82 -26.41 2.18
C ALA A 43 -3.21 -27.65 1.48
N GLY A 44 -2.23 -28.32 2.09
CA GLY A 44 -1.60 -29.52 1.53
C GLY A 44 -0.57 -29.24 0.45
N ILE A 45 -0.16 -27.97 0.28
CA ILE A 45 0.87 -27.56 -0.68
C ILE A 45 2.28 -27.85 -0.09
N ILE A 46 2.44 -27.76 1.24
CA ILE A 46 3.71 -28.02 1.94
C ILE A 46 3.49 -29.04 3.07
N ALA A 47 4.52 -29.82 3.38
CA ALA A 47 4.53 -30.70 4.54
C ALA A 47 4.54 -29.91 5.87
N GLY A 48 3.61 -30.23 6.79
CA GLY A 48 3.43 -29.47 8.03
C GLY A 48 4.61 -29.43 9.01
N ALA A 49 5.57 -30.35 8.89
CA ALA A 49 6.81 -30.32 9.67
C ALA A 49 7.78 -29.20 9.23
N ARG A 50 7.66 -28.70 7.99
CA ARG A 50 8.50 -27.61 7.43
C ARG A 50 7.82 -26.25 7.45
N ALA A 51 6.57 -26.18 7.90
CA ALA A 51 5.79 -24.93 7.98
C ALA A 51 6.41 -23.95 8.97
N GLY A 52 6.63 -22.71 8.54
CA GLY A 52 7.19 -21.61 9.34
C GLY A 52 8.71 -21.48 9.29
N ALA A 53 9.42 -22.52 8.82
CA ALA A 53 10.87 -22.49 8.58
C ALA A 53 11.23 -22.36 7.10
N MET A 54 10.35 -22.82 6.19
CA MET A 54 10.63 -22.85 4.75
C MET A 54 10.32 -21.53 4.03
N ARG A 55 9.39 -20.72 4.56
CA ARG A 55 8.94 -19.43 4.00
C ARG A 55 8.69 -19.52 2.51
N PHE A 56 7.69 -20.30 2.13
CA PHE A 56 7.44 -20.66 0.74
C PHE A 56 7.09 -19.46 -0.15
N THR A 57 6.41 -18.46 0.41
CA THR A 57 6.06 -17.21 -0.26
C THR A 57 7.26 -16.30 -0.51
N ASP A 58 8.33 -16.44 0.27
CA ASP A 58 9.61 -15.76 0.07
C ASP A 58 10.39 -16.57 -0.98
N THR A 59 10.16 -16.22 -2.26
CA THR A 59 10.66 -16.98 -3.41
C THR A 59 12.12 -16.66 -3.74
N ARG A 60 12.58 -15.46 -3.40
CA ARG A 60 13.93 -14.99 -3.70
C ARG A 60 14.93 -15.36 -2.59
N LYS A 61 16.21 -15.46 -2.94
CA LYS A 61 17.28 -15.79 -1.98
C LYS A 61 17.48 -14.68 -0.94
N ASP A 62 17.45 -13.43 -1.39
CA ASP A 62 17.59 -12.26 -0.53
C ASP A 62 16.39 -12.06 0.42
N GLU A 63 15.17 -12.39 0.00
CA GLU A 63 14.00 -12.46 0.89
C GLU A 63 14.22 -13.44 2.05
N GLN A 64 14.74 -14.65 1.74
CA GLN A 64 15.02 -15.68 2.73
C GLN A 64 16.15 -15.27 3.68
N GLU A 65 17.25 -14.72 3.17
CA GLU A 65 18.40 -14.25 3.96
C GLU A 65 18.02 -13.08 4.87
N ARG A 66 17.30 -12.08 4.34
CA ARG A 66 16.89 -10.88 5.10
C ARG A 66 15.65 -11.11 5.96
N CYS A 67 14.97 -12.24 5.80
CA CYS A 67 13.73 -12.57 6.52
C CYS A 67 12.59 -11.57 6.28
N ILE A 68 12.53 -10.94 5.10
CA ILE A 68 11.50 -9.98 4.71
C ILE A 68 10.91 -10.37 3.35
N THR A 69 9.61 -10.14 3.17
CA THR A 69 8.98 -10.26 1.85
C THR A 69 9.21 -8.99 1.05
N ILE A 70 9.72 -9.12 -0.17
CA ILE A 70 10.07 -8.03 -1.09
C ILE A 70 9.04 -7.93 -2.22
N LYS A 71 8.70 -9.05 -2.87
CA LYS A 71 7.73 -9.08 -3.98
C LYS A 71 6.46 -9.82 -3.60
N SER A 72 5.31 -9.31 -4.07
CA SER A 72 4.04 -10.00 -3.84
C SER A 72 3.92 -11.29 -4.65
N THR A 73 3.54 -12.37 -3.95
CA THR A 73 3.28 -13.70 -4.53
C THR A 73 1.82 -14.11 -4.29
N ALA A 74 1.21 -14.74 -5.29
CA ALA A 74 -0.18 -15.20 -5.22
C ALA A 74 -0.23 -16.72 -5.09
N ILE A 75 -1.07 -17.22 -4.18
CA ILE A 75 -1.30 -18.64 -3.93
C ILE A 75 -2.80 -18.88 -3.85
N THR A 76 -3.28 -19.84 -4.62
CA THR A 76 -4.66 -20.33 -4.50
C THR A 76 -4.70 -21.56 -3.61
N MET A 77 -5.61 -21.56 -2.63
CA MET A 77 -5.80 -22.63 -1.65
C MET A 77 -7.25 -23.12 -1.68
N TYR A 78 -7.45 -24.40 -1.37
CA TYR A 78 -8.76 -24.99 -1.19
C TYR A 78 -9.01 -25.34 0.27
N PHE A 79 -10.21 -25.01 0.75
CA PHE A 79 -10.62 -25.32 2.12
C PHE A 79 -12.09 -25.74 2.17
N GLU A 80 -12.37 -26.85 2.83
CA GLU A 80 -13.73 -27.31 3.09
C GLU A 80 -14.17 -26.91 4.49
N VAL A 81 -15.25 -26.13 4.55
CA VAL A 81 -15.85 -25.72 5.82
C VAL A 81 -16.82 -26.82 6.28
N LYS A 82 -16.80 -27.15 7.58
CA LYS A 82 -17.69 -28.17 8.15
C LYS A 82 -19.15 -27.72 8.01
N ASN A 83 -20.08 -28.66 7.79
CA ASN A 83 -21.51 -28.36 7.63
C ASN A 83 -22.09 -27.48 8.75
N GLU A 84 -21.70 -27.78 9.99
CA GLU A 84 -22.12 -27.06 11.20
C GLU A 84 -21.62 -25.62 11.25
N ASP A 85 -20.52 -25.32 10.56
CA ASP A 85 -19.90 -24.01 10.54
C ASP A 85 -20.53 -23.06 9.52
N LEU A 86 -21.21 -23.63 8.53
CA LEU A 86 -21.77 -22.83 7.45
C LEU A 86 -22.94 -21.96 7.90
N ARG A 87 -23.56 -22.29 9.04
CA ARG A 87 -24.59 -21.45 9.68
C ARG A 87 -24.06 -20.08 10.13
N PHE A 88 -22.75 -19.95 10.34
CA PHE A 88 -22.12 -18.67 10.71
C PHE A 88 -21.93 -17.75 9.49
N ILE A 89 -22.09 -18.26 8.27
CA ILE A 89 -22.10 -17.45 7.05
C ILE A 89 -23.54 -16.97 6.82
N THR A 90 -23.84 -15.78 7.34
CA THR A 90 -25.23 -15.29 7.41
C THR A 90 -25.73 -14.62 6.13
N HIS A 91 -24.81 -14.17 5.26
CA HIS A 91 -25.18 -13.45 4.05
C HIS A 91 -25.36 -14.39 2.85
N SER A 92 -26.50 -14.32 2.16
CA SER A 92 -26.86 -15.20 1.03
C SER A 92 -25.87 -15.16 -0.14
N ASP A 93 -25.28 -14.00 -0.40
CA ASP A 93 -24.26 -13.83 -1.47
C ASP A 93 -22.83 -14.27 -1.06
N GLN A 94 -22.62 -14.75 0.17
CA GLN A 94 -21.30 -15.19 0.64
C GLN A 94 -21.08 -16.69 0.56
N ARG A 95 -22.09 -17.45 0.13
CA ARG A 95 -21.99 -18.90 -0.01
C ARG A 95 -22.91 -19.44 -1.10
N GLU A 96 -22.44 -20.47 -1.81
CA GLU A 96 -23.30 -21.35 -2.60
C GLU A 96 -23.97 -22.42 -1.73
N ASN A 97 -25.22 -22.77 -2.05
CA ASN A 97 -26.00 -23.73 -1.25
C ASN A 97 -25.60 -25.20 -1.50
N ASP A 98 -25.01 -25.49 -2.66
CA ASP A 98 -24.71 -26.84 -3.16
C ASP A 98 -23.34 -27.37 -2.74
N THR A 99 -22.49 -26.54 -2.13
CA THR A 99 -21.12 -26.93 -1.78
C THR A 99 -20.61 -26.27 -0.51
N ASN A 100 -19.58 -26.90 0.06
CA ASN A 100 -18.89 -26.46 1.27
C ASN A 100 -17.41 -26.13 0.99
N GLY A 101 -16.97 -26.30 -0.24
CA GLY A 101 -15.60 -26.02 -0.67
C GLY A 101 -15.44 -24.54 -1.01
N PHE A 102 -14.36 -23.94 -0.51
CA PHE A 102 -13.99 -22.55 -0.72
C PHE A 102 -12.64 -22.45 -1.42
N LEU A 103 -12.56 -21.52 -2.37
CA LEU A 103 -11.32 -21.16 -3.05
C LEU A 103 -10.78 -19.87 -2.44
N ILE A 104 -9.60 -19.92 -1.84
CA ILE A 104 -8.98 -18.79 -1.15
C ILE A 104 -7.73 -18.39 -1.92
N ASN A 105 -7.79 -17.23 -2.58
CA ASN A 105 -6.67 -16.61 -3.26
C ASN A 105 -5.96 -15.68 -2.28
N LEU A 106 -4.79 -16.11 -1.82
CA LEU A 106 -3.91 -15.37 -0.92
C LEU A 106 -2.87 -14.61 -1.74
N ILE A 107 -2.81 -13.30 -1.58
CA ILE A 107 -1.71 -12.48 -2.08
C ILE A 107 -0.86 -12.06 -0.89
N ASP A 108 0.37 -12.56 -0.83
CA ASP A 108 1.31 -12.15 0.19
C ASP A 108 1.87 -10.76 -0.17
N SER A 109 1.64 -9.75 0.67
CA SER A 109 2.08 -8.37 0.43
C SER A 109 3.27 -7.99 1.31
N PRO A 110 4.33 -7.35 0.80
CA PRO A 110 5.49 -6.94 1.57
C PRO A 110 5.15 -6.22 2.88
N GLY A 111 5.89 -6.52 3.94
CA GLY A 111 5.72 -5.83 5.23
C GLY A 111 6.53 -4.54 5.32
N HIS A 112 7.62 -4.41 4.56
CA HIS A 112 8.52 -3.26 4.64
C HIS A 112 7.98 -2.05 3.87
N VAL A 113 8.06 -0.86 4.46
CA VAL A 113 7.55 0.44 3.92
C VAL A 113 8.05 0.77 2.52
N ASP A 114 9.33 0.50 2.26
CA ASP A 114 9.98 0.62 0.96
C ASP A 114 9.26 -0.11 -0.18
N PHE A 115 8.46 -1.15 0.10
CA PHE A 115 7.71 -1.91 -0.90
C PHE A 115 6.19 -1.68 -0.80
N SER A 116 5.77 -0.54 -0.24
CA SER A 116 4.35 -0.15 -0.12
C SER A 116 3.59 -0.10 -1.46
N SER A 117 4.31 0.05 -2.57
CA SER A 117 3.74 0.00 -3.92
C SER A 117 3.19 -1.39 -4.29
N GLU A 118 3.92 -2.45 -3.91
CA GLU A 118 3.48 -3.84 -4.04
C GLU A 118 2.28 -4.13 -3.14
N VAL A 119 2.24 -3.53 -1.95
CA VAL A 119 1.08 -3.63 -1.05
C VAL A 119 -0.16 -3.00 -1.68
N THR A 120 -0.03 -1.81 -2.25
CA THR A 120 -1.14 -1.13 -2.94
C THR A 120 -1.64 -1.96 -4.13
N ALA A 121 -0.72 -2.56 -4.90
CA ALA A 121 -1.04 -3.49 -5.99
C ALA A 121 -1.82 -4.73 -5.52
N ALA A 122 -1.43 -5.31 -4.39
CA ALA A 122 -2.15 -6.44 -3.80
C ALA A 122 -3.56 -6.03 -3.34
N LEU A 123 -3.69 -4.92 -2.61
CA LEU A 123 -4.95 -4.46 -2.03
C LEU A 123 -6.02 -4.18 -3.11
N ARG A 124 -5.63 -3.66 -4.27
CA ARG A 124 -6.59 -3.35 -5.34
C ARG A 124 -7.38 -4.57 -5.82
N VAL A 125 -6.76 -5.75 -5.83
CA VAL A 125 -7.38 -6.98 -6.36
C VAL A 125 -7.99 -7.87 -5.26
N THR A 126 -7.77 -7.58 -3.98
CA THR A 126 -8.31 -8.34 -2.85
C THR A 126 -9.62 -7.76 -2.32
N ASP A 127 -10.47 -8.62 -1.74
CA ASP A 127 -11.78 -8.26 -1.16
C ASP A 127 -11.74 -8.18 0.37
N GLY A 128 -10.79 -8.90 0.99
CA GLY A 128 -10.56 -8.91 2.43
C GLY A 128 -9.08 -8.84 2.78
N ALA A 129 -8.78 -8.47 4.01
CA ALA A 129 -7.41 -8.42 4.51
C ALA A 129 -7.27 -9.08 5.89
N LEU A 130 -6.25 -9.92 6.05
CA LEU A 130 -5.83 -10.47 7.33
C LEU A 130 -4.76 -9.55 7.95
N VAL A 131 -5.14 -8.80 8.97
CA VAL A 131 -4.25 -7.89 9.70
C VAL A 131 -3.55 -8.66 10.80
N VAL A 132 -2.22 -8.71 10.78
CA VAL A 132 -1.39 -9.44 11.75
C VAL A 132 -0.70 -8.44 12.67
N VAL A 133 -0.97 -8.57 13.96
CA VAL A 133 -0.46 -7.67 15.00
C VAL A 133 0.29 -8.50 16.05
N ASP A 134 1.51 -8.09 16.39
CA ASP A 134 2.28 -8.68 17.49
C ASP A 134 1.62 -8.32 18.82
N CYS A 135 1.33 -9.31 19.67
CA CYS A 135 0.73 -9.07 20.98
C CYS A 135 1.62 -8.26 21.93
N VAL A 136 2.92 -8.21 21.68
CA VAL A 136 3.90 -7.44 22.47
C VAL A 136 4.01 -6.02 21.92
N SER A 137 4.26 -5.86 20.63
CA SER A 137 4.48 -4.54 20.02
C SER A 137 3.20 -3.74 19.81
N GLY A 138 2.06 -4.40 19.64
CA GLY A 138 0.79 -3.76 19.31
C GLY A 138 0.76 -3.23 17.88
N VAL A 139 -0.09 -2.22 17.65
CA VAL A 139 -0.28 -1.61 16.33
C VAL A 139 0.82 -0.59 16.06
N CYS A 140 1.59 -0.79 14.99
CA CYS A 140 2.67 0.11 14.53
C CYS A 140 2.24 0.91 13.28
N VAL A 141 3.01 1.93 12.87
CA VAL A 141 2.63 2.84 11.76
C VAL A 141 2.39 2.12 10.44
N GLN A 142 3.13 1.05 10.13
CA GLN A 142 2.87 0.27 8.90
C GLN A 142 1.52 -0.43 8.94
N THR A 143 1.15 -0.97 10.10
CA THR A 143 -0.14 -1.63 10.27
C THR A 143 -1.26 -0.60 10.08
N GLU A 144 -1.13 0.58 10.69
CA GLU A 144 -2.08 1.69 10.50
C GLU A 144 -2.13 2.17 9.05
N THR A 145 -0.98 2.42 8.43
CA THR A 145 -0.87 2.98 7.07
C THR A 145 -1.50 2.04 6.05
N VAL A 146 -1.19 0.76 6.12
CA VAL A 146 -1.72 -0.25 5.19
C VAL A 146 -3.19 -0.56 5.51
N LEU A 147 -3.60 -0.55 6.77
CA LEU A 147 -5.02 -0.68 7.15
C LEU A 147 -5.84 0.51 6.64
N ARG A 148 -5.33 1.74 6.75
CA ARG A 148 -5.93 2.95 6.18
C ARG A 148 -6.10 2.82 4.67
N GLN A 149 -5.08 2.35 3.97
CA GLN A 149 -5.17 2.08 2.53
C GLN A 149 -6.21 1.01 2.20
N ALA A 150 -6.26 -0.07 2.99
CA ALA A 150 -7.23 -1.14 2.80
C ALA A 150 -8.67 -0.62 2.97
N ILE A 151 -8.92 0.22 3.98
CA ILE A 151 -10.24 0.85 4.20
C ILE A 151 -10.58 1.80 3.04
N ALA A 152 -9.64 2.62 2.58
CA ALA A 152 -9.83 3.50 1.43
C ALA A 152 -10.15 2.71 0.13
N GLU A 153 -9.60 1.51 -0.01
CA GLU A 153 -9.88 0.56 -1.10
C GLU A 153 -11.17 -0.27 -0.87
N ARG A 154 -11.93 0.05 0.19
CA ARG A 154 -13.14 -0.63 0.64
C ARG A 154 -12.92 -2.13 0.89
N ILE A 155 -11.83 -2.50 1.57
CA ILE A 155 -11.47 -3.88 1.92
C ILE A 155 -11.88 -4.16 3.37
N ARG A 156 -12.48 -5.34 3.62
CA ARG A 156 -12.88 -5.73 4.98
C ARG A 156 -11.71 -6.35 5.75
N PRO A 157 -11.34 -5.83 6.93
CA PRO A 157 -10.28 -6.41 7.74
C PRO A 157 -10.79 -7.53 8.67
N ILE A 158 -9.93 -8.51 8.93
CA ILE A 158 -9.99 -9.42 10.08
C ILE A 158 -8.66 -9.33 10.82
N LEU A 159 -8.65 -9.56 12.13
CA LEU A 159 -7.46 -9.35 12.97
C LEU A 159 -6.90 -10.68 13.48
N PHE A 160 -5.58 -10.78 13.49
CA PHE A 160 -4.85 -11.88 14.12
C PHE A 160 -3.76 -11.36 15.05
N LEU A 161 -3.90 -11.66 16.34
CA LEU A 161 -2.91 -11.36 17.37
C LEU A 161 -1.89 -12.49 17.44
N ASN A 162 -0.70 -12.21 16.93
CA ASN A 162 0.40 -13.16 16.78
C ASN A 162 1.42 -13.03 17.92
N LYS A 163 2.35 -14.00 17.99
CA LYS A 163 3.45 -14.10 18.95
C LYS A 163 3.04 -14.20 20.42
N MET A 164 1.86 -14.78 20.67
CA MET A 164 1.38 -15.02 22.04
C MET A 164 2.36 -15.87 22.86
N ASP A 165 3.20 -16.69 22.23
CA ASP A 165 4.29 -17.42 22.88
C ASP A 165 5.30 -16.53 23.60
N ARG A 166 5.60 -15.32 23.08
CA ARG A 166 6.52 -14.38 23.74
C ARG A 166 5.91 -13.80 25.01
N ALA A 167 4.63 -13.45 24.98
CA ALA A 167 3.91 -12.98 26.16
C ALA A 167 3.88 -14.04 27.28
N LEU A 168 3.74 -15.31 26.91
CA LEU A 168 3.67 -16.43 27.85
C LEU A 168 5.05 -16.88 28.37
N LEU A 169 6.06 -16.99 27.49
CA LEU A 169 7.36 -17.58 27.81
C LEU A 169 8.43 -16.56 28.18
N GLU A 170 8.46 -15.39 27.52
CA GLU A 170 9.50 -14.37 27.71
C GLU A 170 9.08 -13.34 28.75
N LEU A 171 7.89 -12.75 28.57
CA LEU A 171 7.38 -11.70 29.47
C LEU A 171 6.68 -12.26 30.71
N GLN A 172 6.23 -13.52 30.65
CA GLN A 172 5.50 -14.20 31.73
C GLN A 172 4.34 -13.35 32.29
N LEU A 173 3.59 -12.69 31.39
CA LEU A 173 2.49 -11.82 31.78
C LEU A 173 1.40 -12.61 32.51
N ASP A 174 0.73 -11.96 33.46
CA ASP A 174 -0.45 -12.54 34.10
C ASP A 174 -1.64 -12.61 33.12
N SER A 175 -2.52 -13.59 33.32
CA SER A 175 -3.66 -13.82 32.41
C SER A 175 -4.58 -12.59 32.23
N GLU A 176 -4.79 -11.79 33.28
CA GLU A 176 -5.58 -10.56 33.19
C GLU A 176 -4.82 -9.46 32.44
N GLU A 177 -3.51 -9.29 32.67
CA GLU A 177 -2.69 -8.32 31.95
C GLU A 177 -2.62 -8.63 30.45
N LEU A 178 -2.47 -9.91 30.10
CA LEU A 178 -2.50 -10.37 28.71
C LEU A 178 -3.86 -10.10 28.06
N TYR A 179 -4.96 -10.34 28.77
CA TYR A 179 -6.30 -10.00 28.29
C TYR A 179 -6.46 -8.49 28.06
N GLN A 180 -6.00 -7.65 29.00
CA GLN A 180 -6.06 -6.19 28.85
C GLN A 180 -5.23 -5.73 27.64
N THR A 181 -4.09 -6.36 27.39
CA THR A 181 -3.24 -6.09 26.22
C THR A 181 -3.98 -6.41 24.91
N PHE A 182 -4.65 -7.57 24.85
CA PHE A 182 -5.49 -7.93 23.71
C PHE A 182 -6.65 -6.94 23.50
N GLN A 183 -7.33 -6.56 24.58
CA GLN A 183 -8.44 -5.61 24.51
C GLN A 183 -7.99 -4.26 23.96
N ARG A 184 -6.89 -3.69 24.49
CA ARG A 184 -6.32 -2.43 24.01
C ARG A 184 -5.92 -2.51 22.54
N THR A 185 -5.34 -3.64 22.13
CA THR A 185 -4.91 -3.80 20.73
C THR A 185 -6.11 -3.85 19.78
N VAL A 186 -7.16 -4.59 20.14
CA VAL A 186 -8.42 -4.62 19.37
C VAL A 186 -9.07 -3.23 19.31
N GLU A 187 -9.06 -2.49 20.43
CA GLU A 187 -9.59 -1.13 20.51
C GLU A 187 -8.82 -0.16 19.62
N ASN A 188 -7.49 -0.18 19.65
CA ASN A 188 -6.65 0.65 18.77
C ASN A 188 -6.93 0.38 17.29
N VAL A 189 -7.05 -0.90 16.89
CA VAL A 189 -7.43 -1.25 15.51
C VAL A 189 -8.82 -0.70 15.16
N ASN A 190 -9.79 -0.80 16.07
CA ASN A 190 -11.12 -0.27 15.85
C ASN A 190 -11.18 1.26 15.81
N ILE A 191 -10.32 1.96 16.55
CA ILE A 191 -10.19 3.43 16.46
C ILE A 191 -9.70 3.82 15.07
N ILE A 192 -8.67 3.14 14.54
CA ILE A 192 -8.18 3.36 13.17
C ILE A 192 -9.29 3.11 12.16
N ILE A 193 -10.00 1.98 12.29
CA ILE A 193 -11.14 1.66 11.43
C ILE A 193 -12.20 2.76 11.50
N ALA A 194 -12.60 3.19 12.70
CA ALA A 194 -13.64 4.22 12.88
C ALA A 194 -13.21 5.61 12.36
N THR A 195 -11.91 5.90 12.38
CA THR A 195 -11.37 7.19 11.92
C THR A 195 -11.42 7.32 10.40
N TYR A 196 -11.16 6.21 9.69
CA TYR A 196 -11.05 6.21 8.23
C TYR A 196 -12.26 5.59 7.52
N ASN A 197 -13.19 4.98 8.26
CA ASN A 197 -14.42 4.43 7.70
C ASN A 197 -15.51 5.52 7.62
N ASP A 198 -16.26 5.52 6.54
CA ASP A 198 -17.46 6.34 6.43
C ASP A 198 -18.57 5.73 7.31
N SER A 199 -18.93 6.37 8.43
CA SER A 199 -19.88 5.85 9.43
C SER A 199 -21.29 5.55 8.90
N GLY A 200 -21.63 6.01 7.68
CA GLY A 200 -22.85 5.68 6.93
C GLY A 200 -22.58 5.06 5.55
N GLY A 201 -21.36 4.59 5.32
CA GLY A 201 -20.90 4.08 4.04
C GLY A 201 -21.46 2.70 3.68
N PRO A 202 -21.31 2.27 2.41
CA PRO A 202 -21.92 1.05 1.88
C PRO A 202 -21.32 -0.24 2.44
N MET A 203 -20.22 -0.16 3.20
CA MET A 203 -19.57 -1.33 3.83
C MET A 203 -20.24 -1.78 5.12
N GLY A 204 -21.01 -0.89 5.78
CA GLY A 204 -21.59 -1.12 7.10
C GLY A 204 -20.54 -1.12 8.22
N ASP A 205 -20.86 -1.82 9.32
CA ASP A 205 -19.93 -2.02 10.44
C ASP A 205 -18.82 -3.00 10.05
N ILE A 206 -17.59 -2.48 9.95
CA ILE A 206 -16.38 -3.23 9.66
C ILE A 206 -15.46 -3.37 10.88
N SER A 207 -15.96 -3.05 12.09
CA SER A 207 -15.20 -3.24 13.32
C SER A 207 -14.88 -4.72 13.55
N VAL A 208 -13.69 -4.97 14.09
CA VAL A 208 -13.25 -6.31 14.48
C VAL A 208 -13.65 -6.58 15.92
N ASP A 209 -14.28 -7.72 16.15
CA ASP A 209 -14.81 -8.11 17.46
C ASP A 209 -14.50 -9.59 17.75
N PRO A 210 -13.74 -9.90 18.82
CA PRO A 210 -13.48 -11.26 19.24
C PRO A 210 -14.76 -12.07 19.49
N SER A 211 -15.82 -11.42 19.99
CA SER A 211 -17.11 -12.05 20.30
C SER A 211 -17.86 -12.52 19.05
N LYS A 212 -17.59 -11.91 17.89
CA LYS A 212 -18.10 -12.33 16.58
C LYS A 212 -17.21 -13.39 15.93
N GLY A 213 -15.98 -13.60 16.42
CA GLY A 213 -15.01 -14.53 15.83
C GLY A 213 -14.10 -13.92 14.76
N SER A 214 -14.16 -12.60 14.53
CA SER A 214 -13.33 -11.90 13.53
C SER A 214 -11.91 -11.58 14.03
N VAL A 215 -11.58 -11.98 15.27
CA VAL A 215 -10.26 -11.83 15.88
C VAL A 215 -9.75 -13.22 16.28
N GLY A 216 -8.58 -13.58 15.75
CA GLY A 216 -7.83 -14.78 16.15
C GLY A 216 -6.64 -14.44 17.04
N PHE A 217 -6.24 -15.40 17.86
CA PHE A 217 -5.12 -15.31 18.80
C PHE A 217 -4.20 -16.51 18.62
N GLY A 218 -2.89 -16.33 18.68
CA GLY A 218 -1.97 -17.47 18.69
C GLY A 218 -0.52 -17.14 18.39
N SER A 219 0.19 -18.16 17.89
CA SER A 219 1.58 -18.08 17.50
C SER A 219 1.80 -18.81 16.18
N GLY A 220 2.11 -18.06 15.12
CA GLY A 220 2.51 -18.62 13.83
C GLY A 220 3.78 -19.47 13.93
N LEU A 221 4.72 -19.11 14.80
CA LEU A 221 6.00 -19.84 14.97
C LEU A 221 5.79 -21.24 15.54
N HIS A 222 4.92 -21.36 16.54
CA HIS A 222 4.55 -22.65 17.12
C HIS A 222 3.46 -23.36 16.32
N GLY A 223 2.77 -22.66 15.41
CA GLY A 223 1.76 -23.24 14.52
C GLY A 223 0.42 -23.50 15.19
N TRP A 224 0.09 -22.77 16.25
CA TRP A 224 -1.21 -22.85 16.92
C TRP A 224 -1.94 -21.52 16.94
N ALA A 225 -3.26 -21.57 16.78
CA ALA A 225 -4.11 -20.40 16.86
C ALA A 225 -5.55 -20.80 17.20
N PHE A 226 -6.28 -19.87 17.81
CA PHE A 226 -7.69 -20.05 18.12
C PHE A 226 -8.50 -18.78 17.89
N THR A 227 -9.80 -18.97 17.70
CA THR A 227 -10.82 -17.93 17.88
C THR A 227 -11.71 -18.34 19.07
N LEU A 228 -12.56 -17.43 19.55
CA LEU A 228 -13.52 -17.78 20.60
C LEU A 228 -14.48 -18.90 20.20
N LYS A 229 -14.69 -19.09 18.89
CA LYS A 229 -15.59 -20.11 18.35
C LYS A 229 -15.17 -21.52 18.75
N GLN A 230 -13.89 -21.86 18.59
CA GLN A 230 -13.38 -23.20 18.90
C GLN A 230 -13.55 -23.55 20.38
N PHE A 231 -13.22 -22.61 21.27
CA PHE A 231 -13.46 -22.80 22.70
C PHE A 231 -14.94 -22.82 23.05
N ALA A 232 -15.77 -22.00 22.39
CA ALA A 232 -17.21 -22.05 22.58
C ALA A 232 -17.79 -23.41 22.17
N GLU A 233 -17.33 -24.03 21.08
CA GLU A 233 -17.73 -25.39 20.68
C GLU A 233 -17.32 -26.43 21.72
N MET A 234 -16.10 -26.35 22.25
CA MET A 234 -15.62 -27.27 23.30
C MET A 234 -16.41 -27.19 24.62
N TYR A 235 -17.00 -26.03 24.90
CA TYR A 235 -17.70 -25.75 26.17
C TYR A 235 -19.22 -25.67 26.04
N ALA A 236 -19.77 -25.54 24.84
CA ALA A 236 -21.21 -25.37 24.60
C ALA A 236 -22.03 -26.50 25.23
N ASP A 237 -21.61 -27.75 25.00
CA ASP A 237 -22.28 -28.94 25.55
C ASP A 237 -22.20 -29.00 27.08
N LYS A 238 -21.06 -28.58 27.65
CA LYS A 238 -20.85 -28.57 29.10
C LYS A 238 -21.72 -27.54 29.81
N PHE A 239 -21.92 -26.37 29.20
CA PHE A 239 -22.78 -25.31 29.76
C PHE A 239 -24.24 -25.41 29.31
N LYS A 240 -24.54 -26.23 28.29
CA LYS A 240 -25.84 -26.28 27.61
C LYS A 240 -26.27 -24.90 27.10
N ILE A 241 -25.31 -24.15 26.54
CA ILE A 241 -25.51 -22.82 25.95
C ILE A 241 -25.12 -22.91 24.48
N ASP A 242 -25.93 -22.30 23.60
CA ASP A 242 -25.59 -22.18 22.18
C ASP A 242 -24.24 -21.48 21.96
N VAL A 243 -23.51 -21.94 20.94
CA VAL A 243 -22.14 -21.49 20.62
C VAL A 243 -22.07 -19.96 20.46
N GLU A 244 -23.02 -19.34 19.75
CA GLU A 244 -22.99 -17.89 19.49
C GLU A 244 -23.20 -17.08 20.79
N LYS A 245 -24.10 -17.56 21.65
CA LYS A 245 -24.34 -16.94 22.96
C LYS A 245 -23.15 -17.13 23.90
N LEU A 246 -22.46 -18.27 23.82
CA LEU A 246 -21.31 -18.57 24.64
C LEU A 246 -20.09 -17.73 24.21
N MET A 247 -19.85 -17.54 22.91
CA MET A 247 -18.81 -16.64 22.40
C MET A 247 -18.95 -15.22 22.98
N LYS A 248 -20.17 -14.67 23.01
CA LYS A 248 -20.46 -13.36 23.62
C LYS A 248 -20.18 -13.32 25.13
N ARG A 249 -20.26 -14.45 25.82
CA ARG A 249 -19.95 -14.55 27.26
C ARG A 249 -18.46 -14.78 27.52
N LEU A 250 -17.71 -15.33 26.58
CA LEU A 250 -16.27 -15.61 26.72
C LEU A 250 -15.39 -14.36 26.58
N TRP A 251 -15.94 -13.24 26.11
CA TRP A 251 -15.20 -11.98 25.93
C TRP A 251 -15.83 -10.82 26.72
N GLY A 252 -15.06 -9.76 26.96
CA GLY A 252 -15.53 -8.52 27.58
C GLY A 252 -15.63 -8.61 29.10
N SER A 253 -16.48 -7.76 29.67
CA SER A 253 -16.78 -7.69 31.11
C SER A 253 -17.74 -8.79 31.56
N ASN A 254 -17.41 -10.03 31.22
CA ASN A 254 -18.13 -11.22 31.67
C ASN A 254 -17.25 -12.01 32.63
N PHE A 255 -17.74 -12.20 33.85
CA PHE A 255 -17.07 -12.90 34.93
C PHE A 255 -17.84 -14.16 35.28
N PHE A 256 -17.13 -15.24 35.61
CA PHE A 256 -17.71 -16.49 36.04
C PHE A 256 -17.30 -16.79 37.48
N ASN A 257 -18.29 -17.00 38.34
CA ASN A 257 -18.04 -17.40 39.72
C ASN A 257 -18.10 -18.94 39.81
N GLY A 258 -16.97 -19.56 40.16
CA GLY A 258 -16.83 -21.02 40.21
C GLY A 258 -17.71 -21.69 41.27
N LYS A 259 -18.03 -20.99 42.37
CA LYS A 259 -18.87 -21.52 43.46
C LYS A 259 -20.35 -21.47 43.11
N THR A 260 -20.83 -20.34 42.59
CA THR A 260 -22.25 -20.15 42.28
C THR A 260 -22.64 -20.66 40.88
N ARG A 261 -21.64 -20.95 40.02
CA ARG A 261 -21.79 -21.34 38.61
C ARG A 261 -22.60 -20.33 37.78
N LYS A 262 -22.60 -19.05 38.18
CA LYS A 262 -23.33 -17.96 37.52
C LYS A 262 -22.36 -17.01 36.80
N TRP A 263 -22.86 -16.45 35.71
CA TRP A 263 -22.22 -15.38 34.96
C TRP A 263 -22.63 -14.02 35.54
N GLN A 264 -21.67 -13.11 35.67
CA GLN A 264 -21.87 -11.77 36.22
C GLN A 264 -21.14 -10.73 35.35
N LYS A 265 -21.65 -9.50 35.33
CA LYS A 265 -21.03 -8.39 34.57
C LYS A 265 -19.98 -7.60 35.36
N HIS A 266 -20.01 -7.72 36.68
CA HIS A 266 -19.09 -7.05 37.59
C HIS A 266 -18.22 -8.09 38.28
N PRO A 267 -16.95 -7.77 38.57
CA PRO A 267 -16.08 -8.64 39.33
C PRO A 267 -16.54 -8.70 40.79
N ASP A 268 -16.71 -9.92 41.29
CA ASP A 268 -16.80 -10.30 42.70
C ASP A 268 -15.50 -11.00 43.13
N SER A 269 -15.21 -11.02 44.43
CA SER A 269 -14.03 -11.63 45.07
C SER A 269 -13.74 -13.07 44.62
N ASP A 270 -14.78 -13.85 44.35
CA ASP A 270 -14.72 -15.25 43.92
C ASP A 270 -14.91 -15.44 42.40
N SER A 271 -15.03 -14.35 41.64
CA SER A 271 -15.26 -14.40 40.19
C SER A 271 -13.99 -14.10 39.41
N LYS A 272 -13.75 -14.87 38.35
CA LYS A 272 -12.67 -14.61 37.39
C LYS A 272 -13.27 -14.27 36.03
N ARG A 273 -12.58 -13.42 35.26
CA ARG A 273 -12.98 -13.12 33.89
C ARG A 273 -13.07 -14.41 33.09
N SER A 274 -14.13 -14.54 32.29
CA SER A 274 -14.42 -15.76 31.56
C SER A 274 -13.34 -16.15 30.56
N PHE A 275 -12.81 -15.16 29.82
CA PHE A 275 -11.65 -15.35 28.93
C PHE A 275 -10.45 -15.93 29.69
N CYS A 276 -10.10 -15.31 30.82
CA CYS A 276 -8.96 -15.74 31.63
C CYS A 276 -9.17 -17.16 32.20
N LEU A 277 -10.39 -17.48 32.65
CA LEU A 277 -10.70 -18.77 33.26
C LEU A 277 -10.83 -19.93 32.27
N TYR A 278 -11.49 -19.71 31.13
CA TYR A 278 -11.84 -20.80 30.20
C TYR A 278 -10.91 -20.91 29.00
N ILE A 279 -10.13 -19.87 28.70
CA ILE A 279 -9.25 -19.85 27.53
C ILE A 279 -7.80 -19.79 27.97
N LEU A 280 -7.42 -18.75 28.72
CA LEU A 280 -6.02 -18.57 29.11
C LEU A 280 -5.57 -19.59 30.16
N ASP A 281 -6.32 -19.82 31.23
CA ASP A 281 -5.91 -20.72 32.32
C ASP A 281 -5.57 -22.15 31.84
N PRO A 282 -6.34 -22.79 30.94
CA PRO A 282 -5.92 -24.05 30.31
C PRO A 282 -4.61 -23.95 29.51
N ILE A 283 -4.42 -22.87 28.74
CA ILE A 283 -3.20 -22.65 27.96
C ILE A 283 -2.00 -22.46 28.89
N TYR A 284 -2.11 -21.63 29.92
CA TYR A 284 -1.05 -21.42 30.92
C TYR A 284 -0.67 -22.71 31.62
N LYS A 285 -1.65 -23.56 31.98
CA LYS A 285 -1.38 -24.88 32.59
C LYS A 285 -0.60 -25.80 31.67
N VAL A 286 -0.92 -25.82 30.38
CA VAL A 286 -0.16 -26.61 29.39
C VAL A 286 1.27 -26.10 29.26
N PHE A 287 1.45 -24.78 29.16
CA PHE A 287 2.78 -24.16 29.09
C PHE A 287 3.60 -24.43 30.35
N ASP A 288 3.02 -24.24 31.54
CA ASP A 288 3.67 -24.47 32.83
C ASP A 288 4.05 -25.95 33.01
N ALA A 289 3.11 -26.87 32.78
CA ALA A 289 3.37 -28.30 32.96
C ALA A 289 4.48 -28.82 32.03
N ILE A 290 4.49 -28.39 30.76
CA ILE A 290 5.50 -28.82 29.79
C ILE A 290 6.86 -28.17 30.06
N MET A 291 6.91 -26.85 30.31
CA MET A 291 8.17 -26.13 30.51
C MET A 291 8.85 -26.46 31.84
N ASN A 292 8.07 -26.84 32.86
CA ASN A 292 8.56 -27.30 34.16
C ASN A 292 8.63 -28.84 34.29
N TYR A 293 8.53 -29.56 33.18
CA TYR A 293 8.74 -31.02 33.11
C TYR A 293 7.85 -31.84 34.07
N LYS A 294 6.62 -31.40 34.31
CA LYS A 294 5.67 -32.07 35.22
C LYS A 294 4.98 -33.26 34.54
N THR A 295 5.72 -34.35 34.34
CA THR A 295 5.30 -35.52 33.53
C THR A 295 3.92 -36.09 33.88
N GLU A 296 3.59 -36.25 35.16
CA GLU A 296 2.26 -36.74 35.58
C GLU A 296 1.13 -35.77 35.23
N GLU A 297 1.36 -34.46 35.39
CA GLU A 297 0.37 -33.43 35.04
C GLU A 297 0.20 -33.32 33.52
N ILE A 298 1.28 -33.45 32.75
CA ILE A 298 1.24 -33.47 31.28
C ILE A 298 0.34 -34.61 30.79
N ALA A 299 0.51 -35.83 31.30
CA ALA A 299 -0.32 -36.97 30.91
C ALA A 299 -1.81 -36.74 31.19
N ARG A 300 -2.14 -36.23 32.39
CA ARG A 300 -3.53 -35.89 32.77
C ARG A 300 -4.11 -34.76 31.92
N LEU A 301 -3.30 -33.75 31.58
CA LEU A 301 -3.72 -32.63 30.75
C LEU A 301 -3.99 -33.06 29.32
N LEU A 302 -3.10 -33.87 28.71
CA LEU A 302 -3.26 -34.40 27.35
C LEU A 302 -4.55 -35.20 27.20
N GLU A 303 -4.86 -36.06 28.18
CA GLU A 303 -6.12 -36.81 28.21
C GLU A 303 -7.33 -35.87 28.31
N LYS A 304 -7.27 -34.85 29.17
CA LYS A 304 -8.36 -33.89 29.38
C LYS A 304 -8.65 -33.01 28.16
N ILE A 305 -7.62 -32.62 27.41
CA ILE A 305 -7.76 -31.82 26.18
C ILE A 305 -8.00 -32.69 24.94
N GLY A 306 -7.88 -34.02 25.06
CA GLY A 306 -8.13 -34.98 23.98
C GLY A 306 -7.02 -35.06 22.93
N VAL A 307 -5.79 -34.66 23.27
CA VAL A 307 -4.64 -34.70 22.35
C VAL A 307 -3.94 -36.05 22.48
N LYS A 308 -3.81 -36.76 21.36
CA LYS A 308 -3.05 -38.01 21.26
C LYS A 308 -1.71 -37.75 20.58
N LEU A 309 -0.62 -38.16 21.22
CA LEU A 309 0.74 -38.05 20.69
C LEU A 309 1.20 -39.40 20.13
N GLN A 310 1.91 -39.36 19.00
CA GLN A 310 2.57 -40.53 18.42
C GLN A 310 3.74 -41.00 19.31
N PRO A 311 4.18 -42.27 19.21
CA PRO A 311 5.28 -42.79 20.03
C PRO A 311 6.57 -41.97 19.93
N GLU A 312 6.87 -41.44 18.74
CA GLU A 312 8.03 -40.57 18.49
C GLU A 312 7.87 -39.19 19.15
N GLU A 313 6.65 -38.63 19.14
CA GLU A 313 6.31 -37.35 19.76
C GLU A 313 6.32 -37.41 21.30
N GLN A 314 6.08 -38.59 21.88
CA GLN A 314 6.14 -38.81 23.34
C GLN A 314 7.56 -38.70 23.90
N ALA A 315 8.59 -38.88 23.07
CA ALA A 315 9.98 -38.71 23.45
C ALA A 315 10.44 -37.24 23.41
N GLU A 316 9.67 -36.34 22.78
CA GLU A 316 9.99 -34.93 22.71
C GLU A 316 9.87 -34.27 24.10
N GLN A 317 10.68 -33.25 24.37
CA GLN A 317 10.65 -32.50 25.63
C GLN A 317 10.77 -30.99 25.42
N GLY A 318 10.41 -30.23 26.46
CA GLY A 318 10.52 -28.77 26.49
C GLY A 318 9.76 -28.09 25.34
N LYS A 319 10.41 -27.15 24.65
CA LYS A 319 9.79 -26.34 23.59
C LYS A 319 9.31 -27.17 22.39
N VAL A 320 9.97 -28.28 22.08
CA VAL A 320 9.59 -29.14 20.94
C VAL A 320 8.26 -29.83 21.24
N LEU A 321 8.15 -30.46 22.41
CA LEU A 321 6.90 -31.06 22.87
C LEU A 321 5.77 -30.03 22.96
N LEU A 322 6.05 -28.84 23.51
CA LEU A 322 5.08 -27.75 23.59
C LEU A 322 4.53 -27.39 22.19
N LYS A 323 5.41 -27.27 21.19
CA LYS A 323 5.02 -26.98 19.82
C LYS A 323 4.11 -28.08 19.26
N THR A 324 4.48 -29.34 19.44
CA THR A 324 3.71 -30.50 18.95
C THR A 324 2.33 -30.58 19.60
N VAL A 325 2.26 -30.47 20.93
CA VAL A 325 1.01 -30.49 21.70
C VAL A 325 0.09 -29.36 21.28
N MET A 326 0.59 -28.12 21.21
CA MET A 326 -0.23 -26.96 20.85
C MET A 326 -0.74 -27.03 19.41
N ARG A 327 0.09 -27.51 18.47
CA ARG A 327 -0.29 -27.70 17.06
C ARG A 327 -1.39 -28.74 16.89
N ASN A 328 -1.34 -29.82 17.66
CA ASN A 328 -2.36 -30.88 17.62
C ASN A 328 -3.65 -30.46 18.34
N TRP A 329 -3.55 -29.59 19.35
CA TRP A 329 -4.71 -29.09 20.09
C TRP A 329 -5.47 -27.98 19.34
N LEU A 330 -4.76 -26.97 18.84
CA LEU A 330 -5.34 -25.76 18.25
C LEU A 330 -4.62 -25.41 16.93
N PRO A 331 -4.85 -26.15 15.83
CA PRO A 331 -4.10 -25.99 14.59
C PRO A 331 -4.30 -24.62 13.94
N ALA A 332 -3.22 -23.83 13.76
CA ALA A 332 -3.35 -22.44 13.29
C ALA A 332 -4.00 -22.31 11.91
N GLY A 333 -3.60 -23.14 10.96
CA GLY A 333 -4.11 -23.06 9.58
C GLY A 333 -5.62 -23.31 9.49
N GLU A 334 -6.18 -24.21 10.30
CA GLU A 334 -7.63 -24.48 10.32
C GLU A 334 -8.40 -23.28 10.85
N THR A 335 -7.94 -22.72 11.97
CA THR A 335 -8.52 -21.52 12.58
C THR A 335 -8.57 -20.34 11.62
N LEU A 336 -7.46 -20.06 10.94
CA LEU A 336 -7.35 -18.92 10.04
C LEU A 336 -8.22 -19.10 8.78
N LEU A 337 -8.17 -20.28 8.14
CA LEU A 337 -8.99 -20.57 6.95
C LEU A 337 -10.49 -20.49 7.28
N GLN A 338 -10.90 -20.97 8.47
CA GLN A 338 -12.28 -20.85 8.94
C GLN A 338 -12.68 -19.39 9.15
N MET A 339 -11.82 -18.58 9.78
CA MET A 339 -12.05 -17.14 9.97
C MET A 339 -12.19 -16.39 8.64
N ILE A 340 -11.32 -16.70 7.67
CA ILE A 340 -11.34 -16.15 6.30
C ILE A 340 -12.66 -16.50 5.59
N ALA A 341 -13.06 -17.77 5.61
CA ALA A 341 -14.27 -18.21 4.91
C ALA A 341 -15.54 -17.59 5.49
N ILE A 342 -15.62 -17.45 6.81
CA ILE A 342 -16.81 -16.95 7.53
C ILE A 342 -16.94 -15.42 7.43
N HIS A 343 -15.88 -14.67 7.68
CA HIS A 343 -15.98 -13.22 7.89
C HIS A 343 -15.65 -12.38 6.66
N LEU A 344 -14.77 -12.86 5.78
CA LEU A 344 -14.39 -12.10 4.60
C LEU A 344 -15.44 -12.24 3.49
N PRO A 345 -15.71 -11.16 2.73
CA PRO A 345 -16.74 -11.17 1.71
C PRO A 345 -16.33 -11.98 0.47
N SER A 346 -17.34 -12.48 -0.25
CA SER A 346 -17.16 -12.99 -1.61
C SER A 346 -16.96 -11.84 -2.60
N PRO A 347 -16.36 -12.08 -3.77
CA PRO A 347 -16.36 -11.17 -4.90
C PRO A 347 -17.73 -10.57 -5.22
N VAL A 348 -18.78 -11.39 -5.17
CA VAL A 348 -20.16 -10.99 -5.48
C VAL A 348 -20.67 -9.94 -4.50
N LEU A 349 -20.38 -10.10 -3.21
CA LEU A 349 -20.75 -9.11 -2.21
C LEU A 349 -19.85 -7.87 -2.26
N ALA A 350 -18.53 -8.07 -2.39
CA ALA A 350 -17.55 -7.00 -2.37
C ALA A 350 -17.74 -6.02 -3.55
N GLN A 351 -17.92 -6.54 -4.76
CA GLN A 351 -18.04 -5.70 -5.96
C GLN A 351 -19.30 -4.82 -5.95
N LYS A 352 -20.38 -5.22 -5.27
CA LYS A 352 -21.60 -4.41 -5.16
C LYS A 352 -21.36 -3.02 -4.58
N TYR A 353 -20.50 -2.92 -3.58
CA TYR A 353 -20.13 -1.65 -2.96
C TYR A 353 -18.78 -1.11 -3.46
N ARG A 354 -17.93 -1.92 -4.10
CA ARG A 354 -16.63 -1.46 -4.65
C ARG A 354 -16.71 -0.92 -6.06
N MET A 355 -17.73 -1.25 -6.85
CA MET A 355 -17.85 -0.84 -8.25
C MET A 355 -17.63 0.67 -8.46
N GLU A 356 -18.29 1.49 -7.65
CA GLU A 356 -18.17 2.96 -7.70
C GLU A 356 -16.73 3.46 -7.48
N LEU A 357 -15.97 2.77 -6.64
CA LEU A 357 -14.57 3.13 -6.38
C LEU A 357 -13.66 2.69 -7.54
N LEU A 358 -13.97 1.53 -8.13
CA LEU A 358 -13.11 0.84 -9.08
C LEU A 358 -13.26 1.34 -10.52
N TYR A 359 -14.44 1.79 -10.93
CA TYR A 359 -14.74 2.19 -12.31
C TYR A 359 -14.82 3.71 -12.45
N GLU A 360 -14.12 4.29 -13.44
CA GLU A 360 -14.12 5.75 -13.65
C GLU A 360 -15.34 6.26 -14.45
N GLY A 361 -16.02 5.37 -15.16
CA GLY A 361 -17.16 5.74 -16.00
C GLY A 361 -18.48 5.89 -15.25
N PRO A 362 -19.56 6.24 -15.97
CA PRO A 362 -20.90 6.32 -15.41
C PRO A 362 -21.34 5.01 -14.75
N GLN A 363 -21.98 5.10 -13.58
CA GLN A 363 -22.49 3.93 -12.85
C GLN A 363 -23.62 3.19 -13.59
N SER A 364 -24.23 3.84 -14.59
CA SER A 364 -25.25 3.28 -15.48
C SER A 364 -24.67 2.48 -16.64
N ASP A 365 -23.35 2.50 -16.86
CA ASP A 365 -22.71 1.76 -17.95
C ASP A 365 -22.94 0.25 -17.79
N GLU A 366 -23.07 -0.45 -18.91
CA GLU A 366 -23.16 -1.91 -18.92
C GLU A 366 -21.95 -2.57 -18.24
N ALA A 367 -20.74 -2.02 -18.46
CA ALA A 367 -19.52 -2.46 -17.79
C ALA A 367 -19.59 -2.24 -16.26
N ALA A 368 -20.12 -1.10 -15.81
CA ALA A 368 -20.29 -0.81 -14.38
C ALA A 368 -21.30 -1.78 -13.73
N ILE A 369 -22.44 -2.02 -14.37
CA ILE A 369 -23.46 -2.97 -13.89
C ILE A 369 -22.90 -4.40 -13.84
N ALA A 370 -22.14 -4.80 -14.87
CA ALA A 370 -21.50 -6.12 -14.92
C ALA A 370 -20.47 -6.30 -13.80
N ILE A 371 -19.65 -5.28 -13.53
CA ILE A 371 -18.73 -5.26 -12.37
C ILE A 371 -19.53 -5.36 -11.07
N ARG A 372 -20.59 -4.56 -10.89
CA ARG A 372 -21.40 -4.56 -9.65
C ARG A 372 -21.98 -5.94 -9.34
N ASN A 373 -22.38 -6.67 -10.38
CA ASN A 373 -23.02 -7.98 -10.25
C ASN A 373 -22.04 -9.17 -10.28
N CYS A 374 -20.74 -8.93 -10.51
CA CYS A 374 -19.75 -9.98 -10.75
C CYS A 374 -20.22 -10.93 -11.87
N ASP A 375 -20.79 -10.37 -12.94
CA ASP A 375 -21.38 -11.15 -14.03
C ASP A 375 -20.28 -11.72 -14.93
N SER A 376 -20.34 -13.02 -15.23
CA SER A 376 -19.36 -13.67 -16.12
C SER A 376 -19.78 -13.70 -17.58
N GLU A 377 -21.05 -13.48 -17.87
CA GLU A 377 -21.57 -13.44 -19.24
C GLU A 377 -21.64 -11.99 -19.77
N GLY A 378 -21.43 -11.00 -18.88
CA GLY A 378 -21.29 -9.60 -19.25
C GLY A 378 -19.98 -9.25 -19.94
N PRO A 379 -19.75 -7.95 -20.25
CA PRO A 379 -18.52 -7.48 -20.87
C PRO A 379 -17.30 -7.79 -20.00
N LEU A 380 -16.20 -8.21 -20.64
CA LEU A 380 -14.94 -8.43 -19.93
C LEU A 380 -14.47 -7.11 -19.34
N MET A 381 -14.20 -7.12 -18.03
CA MET A 381 -13.51 -6.05 -17.32
C MET A 381 -12.47 -6.70 -16.41
N MET A 382 -11.21 -6.64 -16.81
CA MET A 382 -10.08 -7.14 -16.02
C MET A 382 -9.13 -6.00 -15.70
N TYR A 383 -8.67 -5.94 -14.45
CA TYR A 383 -7.65 -4.99 -14.02
C TYR A 383 -6.31 -5.70 -13.90
N ILE A 384 -5.29 -5.19 -14.58
CA ILE A 384 -3.90 -5.61 -14.40
C ILE A 384 -3.29 -4.76 -13.28
N SER A 385 -2.84 -5.45 -12.23
CA SER A 385 -2.28 -4.81 -11.04
C SER A 385 -0.76 -4.69 -11.10
N LYS A 386 -0.07 -5.74 -11.56
CA LYS A 386 1.39 -5.76 -11.67
C LYS A 386 1.86 -6.69 -12.78
N MET A 387 3.12 -6.50 -13.19
CA MET A 387 3.83 -7.43 -14.06
C MET A 387 4.69 -8.35 -13.20
N VAL A 388 4.49 -9.66 -13.32
CA VAL A 388 5.27 -10.68 -12.60
C VAL A 388 6.35 -11.21 -13.54
N PRO A 389 7.64 -11.12 -13.16
CA PRO A 389 8.72 -11.67 -13.98
C PRO A 389 8.58 -13.19 -14.10
N THR A 390 8.90 -13.72 -15.28
CA THR A 390 8.93 -15.17 -15.51
C THR A 390 10.36 -15.70 -15.37
N SER A 391 10.53 -17.02 -15.36
CA SER A 391 11.85 -17.65 -15.48
C SER A 391 12.56 -17.29 -16.80
N ASP A 392 11.79 -16.95 -17.83
CA ASP A 392 12.31 -16.53 -19.12
C ASP A 392 12.68 -15.04 -19.07
N ILE A 393 13.96 -14.75 -19.25
CA ILE A 393 14.50 -13.39 -19.19
C ILE A 393 13.77 -12.49 -20.21
N GLY A 394 13.15 -11.43 -19.69
CA GLY A 394 12.50 -10.40 -20.50
C GLY A 394 11.04 -10.66 -20.87
N ARG A 395 10.42 -11.74 -20.35
CA ARG A 395 8.97 -11.95 -20.42
C ARG A 395 8.33 -11.74 -19.05
N PHE A 396 7.14 -11.15 -19.07
CA PHE A 396 6.35 -10.89 -17.88
C PHE A 396 4.93 -11.45 -18.02
N TYR A 397 4.37 -11.94 -16.92
CA TYR A 397 2.95 -12.21 -16.80
C TYR A 397 2.24 -10.97 -16.29
N ALA A 398 1.17 -10.55 -16.99
CA ALA A 398 0.29 -9.51 -16.50
C ALA A 398 -0.64 -10.13 -15.43
N PHE A 399 -0.38 -9.82 -14.17
CA PHE A 399 -1.14 -10.33 -13.04
C PHE A 399 -2.30 -9.40 -12.72
N GLY A 400 -3.50 -9.96 -12.64
CA GLY A 400 -4.71 -9.17 -12.47
C GLY A 400 -5.92 -9.97 -12.03
N ARG A 401 -7.04 -9.26 -11.90
CA ARG A 401 -8.34 -9.83 -11.52
C ARG A 401 -9.39 -9.52 -12.57
N VAL A 402 -10.17 -10.54 -12.91
CA VAL A 402 -11.38 -10.40 -13.73
C VAL A 402 -12.50 -9.92 -12.81
N PHE A 403 -13.00 -8.71 -13.03
CA PHE A 403 -14.12 -8.14 -12.29
C PHE A 403 -15.46 -8.45 -12.94
N ALA A 404 -15.52 -8.47 -14.28
CA ALA A 404 -16.69 -8.88 -15.05
C ALA A 404 -16.27 -9.63 -16.32
N GLY A 405 -17.19 -10.42 -16.87
CA GLY A 405 -16.99 -11.27 -18.04
C GLY A 405 -16.12 -12.50 -17.77
N LYS A 406 -15.60 -13.06 -18.86
CA LYS A 406 -14.63 -14.17 -18.90
C LYS A 406 -13.48 -13.79 -19.81
N VAL A 407 -12.25 -14.07 -19.36
CA VAL A 407 -11.05 -13.96 -20.19
C VAL A 407 -10.64 -15.34 -20.66
N ALA A 408 -10.44 -15.51 -21.96
CA ALA A 408 -10.08 -16.78 -22.57
C ALA A 408 -8.82 -16.67 -23.44
N THR A 409 -8.10 -17.79 -23.55
CA THR A 409 -6.95 -17.92 -24.44
C THR A 409 -7.38 -17.70 -25.89
N GLY A 410 -6.66 -16.83 -26.62
CA GLY A 410 -6.96 -16.44 -28.00
C GLY A 410 -8.01 -15.33 -28.16
N GLN A 411 -8.71 -14.95 -27.09
CA GLN A 411 -9.73 -13.91 -27.13
C GLN A 411 -9.14 -12.55 -27.53
N LYS A 412 -9.80 -11.87 -28.47
CA LYS A 412 -9.46 -10.49 -28.85
C LYS A 412 -9.97 -9.54 -27.79
N CYS A 413 -9.07 -8.77 -27.19
CA CYS A 413 -9.38 -7.81 -26.14
C CYS A 413 -8.77 -6.44 -26.47
N ARG A 414 -9.35 -5.42 -25.86
CA ARG A 414 -8.83 -4.06 -25.84
C ARG A 414 -8.01 -3.88 -24.58
N ILE A 415 -6.73 -3.58 -24.74
CA ILE A 415 -5.78 -3.28 -23.68
C ILE A 415 -5.72 -1.76 -23.59
N MET A 416 -6.25 -1.21 -22.50
CA MET A 416 -6.32 0.22 -22.23
C MET A 416 -5.27 0.54 -21.16
N GLY A 417 -4.33 1.41 -21.50
CA GLY A 417 -3.34 1.92 -20.56
C GLY A 417 -3.94 2.96 -19.61
N PRO A 418 -3.16 3.42 -18.62
CA PRO A 418 -3.65 4.27 -17.53
C PRO A 418 -4.19 5.64 -17.99
N ASN A 419 -3.76 6.14 -19.16
CA ASN A 419 -4.13 7.45 -19.67
C ASN A 419 -5.18 7.39 -20.79
N TYR A 420 -5.73 6.21 -21.07
CA TYR A 420 -6.77 6.07 -22.09
C TYR A 420 -8.04 6.85 -21.71
N GLU A 421 -8.56 7.60 -22.67
CA GLU A 421 -9.86 8.27 -22.60
C GLU A 421 -10.79 7.73 -23.68
N PRO A 422 -12.07 7.43 -23.35
CA PRO A 422 -13.04 6.97 -24.32
C PRO A 422 -13.13 7.89 -25.54
N GLY A 423 -13.01 7.30 -26.73
CA GLY A 423 -13.05 8.01 -28.02
C GLY A 423 -11.68 8.42 -28.57
N LYS A 424 -10.62 8.45 -27.74
CA LYS A 424 -9.24 8.63 -28.22
C LYS A 424 -8.60 7.28 -28.59
N LYS A 425 -7.59 7.33 -29.47
CA LYS A 425 -6.76 6.16 -29.83
C LYS A 425 -5.47 6.08 -29.02
N GLU A 426 -5.17 7.10 -28.24
CA GLU A 426 -3.99 7.14 -27.38
C GLU A 426 -4.12 6.09 -26.28
N ASP A 427 -3.03 5.38 -26.01
CA ASP A 427 -2.95 4.36 -24.95
C ASP A 427 -3.96 3.19 -25.10
N LEU A 428 -4.34 2.87 -26.34
CA LEU A 428 -5.27 1.79 -26.68
C LEU A 428 -4.65 0.79 -27.66
N TYR A 429 -4.72 -0.50 -27.31
CA TYR A 429 -4.23 -1.59 -28.16
C TYR A 429 -5.26 -2.72 -28.28
N GLU A 430 -5.57 -3.15 -29.51
CA GLU A 430 -6.46 -4.30 -29.75
C GLU A 430 -5.64 -5.53 -30.13
N LYS A 431 -5.59 -6.52 -29.23
CA LYS A 431 -4.75 -7.71 -29.37
C LYS A 431 -5.42 -8.95 -28.78
N SER A 432 -5.02 -10.11 -29.29
CA SER A 432 -5.44 -11.39 -28.73
C SER A 432 -4.58 -11.76 -27.53
N ILE A 433 -5.21 -12.26 -26.47
CA ILE A 433 -4.53 -12.83 -25.31
C ILE A 433 -3.89 -14.15 -25.70
N GLN A 434 -2.59 -14.32 -25.48
CA GLN A 434 -1.89 -15.53 -25.97
C GLN A 434 -2.18 -16.76 -25.12
N ARG A 435 -2.26 -16.58 -23.80
CA ARG A 435 -2.54 -17.65 -22.83
C ARG A 435 -3.02 -17.06 -21.51
N THR A 436 -3.94 -17.75 -20.87
CA THR A 436 -4.35 -17.50 -19.49
C THR A 436 -3.68 -18.52 -18.57
N VAL A 437 -3.15 -18.07 -17.43
CA VAL A 437 -2.45 -18.93 -16.46
C VAL A 437 -2.95 -18.67 -15.04
N LEU A 438 -2.98 -19.72 -14.23
CA LEU A 438 -3.18 -19.64 -12.79
C LEU A 438 -1.84 -19.64 -12.08
N MET A 439 -1.69 -18.73 -11.13
CA MET A 439 -0.45 -18.53 -10.36
C MET A 439 -0.52 -19.34 -9.06
N MET A 440 0.30 -20.38 -8.93
CA MET A 440 0.43 -21.22 -7.73
C MET A 440 1.78 -20.98 -7.03
N GLY A 441 2.02 -19.74 -6.60
CA GLY A 441 3.30 -19.34 -6.02
C GLY A 441 4.43 -19.40 -7.06
N ARG A 442 5.25 -20.46 -7.01
CA ARG A 442 6.42 -20.63 -7.90
C ARG A 442 6.08 -21.31 -9.23
N THR A 443 4.95 -22.00 -9.32
CA THR A 443 4.52 -22.70 -10.54
C THR A 443 3.34 -21.98 -11.18
N VAL A 444 3.21 -22.13 -12.49
CA VAL A 444 2.07 -21.62 -13.25
C VAL A 444 1.41 -22.76 -14.00
N GLU A 445 0.09 -22.79 -13.95
CA GLU A 445 -0.74 -23.78 -14.65
C GLU A 445 -1.53 -23.09 -15.75
N ALA A 446 -1.53 -23.64 -16.96
CA ALA A 446 -2.31 -23.08 -18.06
C ALA A 446 -3.80 -23.42 -17.89
N ILE A 447 -4.67 -22.43 -18.10
CA ILE A 447 -6.12 -22.61 -18.06
C ILE A 447 -6.71 -21.96 -19.31
N GLU A 448 -7.77 -22.56 -19.87
CA GLU A 448 -8.40 -22.07 -21.10
C GLU A 448 -9.08 -20.72 -20.89
N ASP A 449 -9.86 -20.59 -19.81
CA ASP A 449 -10.61 -19.40 -19.46
C ASP A 449 -10.72 -19.17 -17.95
N VAL A 450 -10.95 -17.92 -17.55
CA VAL A 450 -11.11 -17.51 -16.15
C VAL A 450 -12.32 -16.58 -16.01
N PRO A 451 -13.32 -16.94 -15.18
CA PRO A 451 -14.52 -16.13 -14.97
C PRO A 451 -14.33 -15.00 -13.95
N ALA A 452 -15.22 -14.00 -14.03
CA ALA A 452 -15.36 -12.92 -13.06
C ALA A 452 -15.25 -13.37 -11.59
N GLY A 453 -14.54 -12.57 -10.80
CA GLY A 453 -14.26 -12.82 -9.38
C GLY A 453 -12.89 -13.44 -9.11
N ASN A 454 -12.22 -13.98 -10.14
CA ASN A 454 -10.96 -14.70 -10.01
C ASN A 454 -9.73 -13.87 -10.38
N ILE A 455 -8.59 -14.27 -9.81
CA ILE A 455 -7.27 -13.73 -10.11
C ILE A 455 -6.56 -14.66 -11.09
N CYS A 456 -5.90 -14.10 -12.09
CA CYS A 456 -5.11 -14.85 -13.07
C CYS A 456 -3.94 -14.05 -13.62
N GLY A 457 -3.01 -14.75 -14.26
CA GLY A 457 -1.94 -14.18 -15.07
C GLY A 457 -2.28 -14.27 -16.55
N LEU A 458 -1.91 -13.25 -17.33
CA LEU A 458 -2.03 -13.25 -18.79
C LEU A 458 -0.66 -13.17 -19.46
N VAL A 459 -0.53 -13.90 -20.56
CA VAL A 459 0.67 -13.91 -21.41
C VAL A 459 0.43 -13.08 -22.67
N GLY A 460 1.40 -12.24 -23.05
CA GLY A 460 1.39 -11.44 -24.28
C GLY A 460 0.84 -10.02 -24.14
N VAL A 461 0.53 -9.58 -22.91
CA VAL A 461 0.07 -8.20 -22.60
C VAL A 461 1.24 -7.26 -22.30
N ASP A 462 2.38 -7.81 -21.87
CA ASP A 462 3.59 -7.11 -21.41
C ASP A 462 4.26 -6.20 -22.46
N GLN A 463 3.94 -6.40 -23.74
CA GLN A 463 4.43 -5.54 -24.83
C GLN A 463 3.68 -4.21 -24.94
N PHE A 464 2.42 -4.19 -24.53
CA PHE A 464 1.50 -3.06 -24.73
C PHE A 464 1.26 -2.28 -23.44
N LEU A 465 1.43 -2.95 -22.30
CA LEU A 465 1.22 -2.38 -20.99
C LEU A 465 2.50 -2.41 -20.17
N ILE A 466 2.80 -1.32 -19.46
CA ILE A 466 4.03 -1.22 -18.66
C ILE A 466 3.77 -1.64 -17.20
N LYS A 467 2.74 -1.06 -16.56
CA LYS A 467 2.48 -1.25 -15.12
C LYS A 467 1.07 -1.76 -14.87
N THR A 468 0.10 -0.86 -14.98
CA THR A 468 -1.31 -1.11 -14.69
C THR A 468 -2.15 -0.75 -15.89
N GLY A 469 -3.34 -1.35 -15.99
CA GLY A 469 -4.24 -1.10 -17.10
C GLY A 469 -5.52 -1.90 -17.00
N THR A 470 -6.44 -1.56 -17.88
CA THR A 470 -7.76 -2.18 -17.96
C THR A 470 -7.85 -2.98 -19.26
N ILE A 471 -8.27 -4.24 -19.15
CA ILE A 471 -8.53 -5.10 -20.31
C ILE A 471 -10.03 -5.30 -20.43
N THR A 472 -10.56 -5.05 -21.62
CA THR A 472 -12.00 -5.13 -21.86
C THR A 472 -12.36 -5.65 -23.25
N THR A 473 -13.56 -6.19 -23.40
CA THR A 473 -14.20 -6.46 -24.70
C THR A 473 -15.20 -5.38 -25.10
N PHE A 474 -15.55 -4.46 -24.21
CA PHE A 474 -16.58 -3.46 -24.43
C PHE A 474 -16.02 -2.18 -25.06
N LYS A 475 -16.74 -1.62 -26.04
CA LYS A 475 -16.19 -0.53 -26.85
C LYS A 475 -16.19 0.82 -26.11
N GLU A 476 -17.24 1.06 -25.34
CA GLU A 476 -17.47 2.31 -24.64
C GLU A 476 -17.02 2.23 -23.17
N ALA A 477 -16.24 1.19 -22.83
CA ALA A 477 -15.69 1.02 -21.50
C ALA A 477 -14.76 2.19 -21.14
N HIS A 478 -14.93 2.64 -19.91
CA HIS A 478 -13.98 3.53 -19.26
C HIS A 478 -12.89 2.72 -18.57
N ASN A 479 -11.80 3.38 -18.23
CA ASN A 479 -10.76 2.77 -17.42
C ASN A 479 -11.26 2.45 -16.01
N MET A 480 -10.69 1.40 -15.43
CA MET A 480 -10.71 1.23 -13.99
C MET A 480 -9.72 2.21 -13.36
N LYS A 481 -10.09 2.74 -12.20
CA LYS A 481 -9.34 3.79 -11.51
C LYS A 481 -7.90 3.35 -11.27
N VAL A 482 -6.92 4.14 -11.68
CA VAL A 482 -5.50 3.79 -11.50
C VAL A 482 -5.15 3.82 -10.00
N MET A 483 -4.19 2.99 -9.60
CA MET A 483 -3.68 2.98 -8.23
C MET A 483 -2.97 4.28 -7.90
N LYS A 484 -3.24 4.79 -6.70
CA LYS A 484 -2.50 5.88 -6.12
C LYS A 484 -1.52 5.32 -5.11
N PHE A 485 -0.23 5.45 -5.39
CA PHE A 485 0.81 5.06 -4.45
C PHE A 485 0.85 6.07 -3.31
N SER A 486 0.88 5.60 -2.07
CA SER A 486 0.98 6.48 -0.89
C SER A 486 2.37 7.07 -0.70
N VAL A 487 3.38 6.47 -1.35
CA VAL A 487 4.78 6.86 -1.20
C VAL A 487 5.31 7.34 -2.55
N SER A 488 6.02 8.45 -2.53
CA SER A 488 6.71 8.99 -3.69
C SER A 488 8.14 8.47 -3.77
N PRO A 489 8.67 8.15 -4.97
CA PRO A 489 10.06 7.78 -5.14
C PRO A 489 10.95 9.03 -5.01
N VAL A 490 11.45 9.29 -3.81
CA VAL A 490 12.21 10.51 -3.48
C VAL A 490 13.72 10.33 -3.61
N VAL A 491 14.21 9.09 -3.42
CA VAL A 491 15.65 8.77 -3.51
C VAL A 491 15.99 8.41 -4.95
N ARG A 492 17.08 8.98 -5.48
CA ARG A 492 17.57 8.79 -6.85
C ARG A 492 19.00 8.29 -6.84
N VAL A 493 19.35 7.38 -7.74
CA VAL A 493 20.73 6.94 -7.99
C VAL A 493 20.99 6.96 -9.49
N ALA A 494 22.13 7.52 -9.91
CA ALA A 494 22.59 7.43 -11.29
C ALA A 494 23.29 6.08 -11.52
N VAL A 495 23.00 5.46 -12.65
CA VAL A 495 23.47 4.12 -13.00
C VAL A 495 24.12 4.13 -14.38
N GLU A 496 25.34 3.63 -14.45
CA GLU A 496 26.11 3.52 -15.68
C GLU A 496 26.62 2.08 -15.86
N PRO A 497 26.77 1.58 -17.10
CA PRO A 497 27.41 0.30 -17.32
C PRO A 497 28.92 0.46 -17.12
N LYS A 498 29.60 -0.49 -16.46
CA LYS A 498 31.08 -0.44 -16.34
C LYS A 498 31.76 -0.47 -17.70
N ASN A 499 31.16 -1.17 -18.65
CA ASN A 499 31.59 -1.20 -20.04
C ASN A 499 30.61 -0.39 -20.91
N PRO A 500 31.03 0.70 -21.56
CA PRO A 500 30.17 1.52 -22.42
C PRO A 500 29.50 0.73 -23.56
N ALA A 501 30.11 -0.38 -24.02
CA ALA A 501 29.52 -1.23 -25.06
C ALA A 501 28.21 -1.92 -24.63
N ASP A 502 27.98 -2.07 -23.32
CA ASP A 502 26.79 -2.71 -22.75
C ASP A 502 25.62 -1.73 -22.53
N LEU A 503 25.77 -0.46 -22.91
CA LEU A 503 24.72 0.56 -22.79
C LEU A 503 23.35 0.12 -23.38
N PRO A 504 23.27 -0.56 -24.55
CA PRO A 504 21.98 -1.04 -25.05
C PRO A 504 21.31 -2.05 -24.12
N LYS A 505 22.09 -2.91 -23.44
CA LYS A 505 21.56 -3.86 -22.45
C LYS A 505 21.07 -3.14 -21.21
N LEU A 506 21.76 -2.10 -20.75
CA LEU A 506 21.31 -1.26 -19.64
C LEU A 506 19.95 -0.63 -19.94
N VAL A 507 19.79 -0.02 -21.12
CA VAL A 507 18.52 0.63 -21.52
C VAL A 507 17.37 -0.38 -21.58
N ILE A 508 17.62 -1.60 -22.09
CA ILE A 508 16.63 -2.68 -22.09
C ILE A 508 16.33 -3.15 -20.66
N GLY A 509 17.35 -3.30 -19.82
CA GLY A 509 17.23 -3.67 -18.42
C GLY A 509 16.42 -2.67 -17.60
N LEU A 510 16.66 -1.37 -17.77
CA LEU A 510 15.91 -0.29 -17.12
C LEU A 510 14.43 -0.33 -17.51
N LYS A 511 14.12 -0.58 -18.79
CA LYS A 511 12.73 -0.77 -19.24
C LYS A 511 12.07 -1.99 -18.60
N ARG A 512 12.82 -3.06 -18.34
CA ARG A 512 12.33 -4.27 -17.66
C ARG A 512 12.13 -4.02 -16.15
N LEU A 513 13.05 -3.33 -15.52
CA LEU A 513 12.94 -2.93 -14.11
C LEU A 513 11.71 -2.04 -13.87
N ALA A 514 11.51 -1.03 -14.72
CA ALA A 514 10.34 -0.16 -14.66
C ALA A 514 9.00 -0.88 -14.89
N LYS A 515 9.01 -2.07 -15.51
CA LYS A 515 7.83 -2.93 -15.63
C LYS A 515 7.65 -3.81 -14.40
N SER A 516 8.74 -4.39 -13.87
CA SER A 516 8.68 -5.30 -12.72
C SER A 516 8.24 -4.59 -11.44
N ASP A 517 8.66 -3.34 -11.24
CA ASP A 517 8.35 -2.59 -10.02
C ASP A 517 7.33 -1.47 -10.29
N PRO A 518 6.17 -1.47 -9.61
CA PRO A 518 5.14 -0.47 -9.82
C PRO A 518 5.57 0.98 -9.51
N MET A 519 6.52 1.19 -8.59
CA MET A 519 6.90 2.52 -8.08
C MET A 519 8.22 3.03 -8.63
N VAL A 520 9.13 2.15 -9.05
CA VAL A 520 10.40 2.58 -9.65
C VAL A 520 10.13 3.48 -10.85
N GLN A 521 10.88 4.58 -10.90
CA GLN A 521 10.96 5.47 -12.06
C GLN A 521 12.37 5.40 -12.63
N CYS A 522 12.47 4.97 -13.88
CA CYS A 522 13.72 5.02 -14.64
C CYS A 522 13.63 6.19 -15.60
N ILE A 523 14.47 7.20 -15.39
CA ILE A 523 14.48 8.45 -16.14
C ILE A 523 15.84 8.60 -16.81
N ILE A 524 15.86 9.17 -18.01
CA ILE A 524 17.09 9.59 -18.67
C ILE A 524 17.13 11.10 -18.56
N GLU A 525 18.11 11.65 -17.86
CA GLU A 525 18.31 13.11 -17.78
C GLU A 525 18.92 13.62 -19.10
N GLU A 526 18.78 14.91 -19.39
CA GLU A 526 19.35 15.53 -20.60
C GLU A 526 20.88 15.45 -20.64
N SER A 527 21.52 15.33 -19.48
CA SER A 527 22.96 15.05 -19.34
C SER A 527 23.37 13.69 -19.92
N GLY A 528 22.41 12.80 -20.20
CA GLY A 528 22.63 11.42 -20.60
C GLY A 528 22.73 10.43 -19.43
N GLU A 529 22.61 10.90 -18.19
CA GLU A 529 22.60 10.04 -17.01
C GLU A 529 21.31 9.22 -16.92
N HIS A 530 21.45 7.92 -16.63
CA HIS A 530 20.32 7.06 -16.34
C HIS A 530 20.03 7.04 -14.84
N ILE A 531 18.89 7.59 -14.44
CA ILE A 531 18.49 7.71 -13.04
C ILE A 531 17.45 6.65 -12.69
N ILE A 532 17.65 5.96 -11.57
CA ILE A 532 16.66 5.10 -10.93
C ILE A 532 16.18 5.81 -9.67
N ALA A 533 14.87 6.06 -9.58
CA ALA A 533 14.23 6.62 -8.40
C ALA A 533 13.38 5.56 -7.68
N GLY A 534 13.47 5.52 -6.35
CA GLY A 534 12.76 4.59 -5.47
C GLY A 534 12.30 5.24 -4.17
N ALA A 535 11.46 4.55 -3.38
CA ALA A 535 10.97 5.06 -2.11
C ALA A 535 12.05 5.24 -1.04
N GLY A 536 13.03 4.34 -1.00
CA GLY A 536 14.05 4.30 0.05
C GLY A 536 15.34 3.65 -0.41
N GLU A 537 16.33 3.62 0.50
CA GLU A 537 17.67 3.07 0.24
C GLU A 537 17.62 1.57 -0.01
N LEU A 538 16.89 0.81 0.81
CA LEU A 538 16.74 -0.64 0.67
C LEU A 538 16.02 -0.99 -0.64
N HIS A 539 14.98 -0.24 -1.00
CA HIS A 539 14.30 -0.40 -2.29
C HIS A 539 15.27 -0.28 -3.47
N LEU A 540 16.08 0.78 -3.48
CA LEU A 540 17.04 1.02 -4.56
C LEU A 540 18.15 -0.01 -4.60
N GLU A 541 18.67 -0.45 -3.45
CA GLU A 541 19.67 -1.52 -3.37
C GLU A 541 19.17 -2.78 -4.10
N ILE A 542 17.93 -3.19 -3.84
CA ILE A 542 17.30 -4.35 -4.49
C ILE A 542 17.03 -4.08 -5.96
N CYS A 543 16.58 -2.88 -6.34
CA CYS A 543 16.35 -2.54 -7.75
C CYS A 543 17.64 -2.56 -8.58
N ILE A 544 18.74 -2.08 -8.01
CA ILE A 544 20.07 -2.10 -8.65
C ILE A 544 20.55 -3.54 -8.78
N LYS A 545 20.37 -4.36 -7.73
CA LYS A 545 20.71 -5.78 -7.78
C LYS A 545 19.89 -6.54 -8.83
N ASP A 546 18.57 -6.33 -8.88
CA ASP A 546 17.68 -6.89 -9.91
C ASP A 546 18.12 -6.44 -11.31
N LEU A 547 18.59 -5.20 -11.45
CA LEU A 547 19.10 -4.69 -12.72
C LEU A 547 20.41 -5.38 -13.14
N GLU A 548 21.36 -5.51 -12.22
CA GLU A 548 22.68 -6.12 -12.45
C GLU A 548 22.59 -7.63 -12.67
N GLU A 549 21.75 -8.33 -11.91
CA GLU A 549 21.65 -9.81 -11.91
C GLU A 549 20.59 -10.35 -12.88
N ASP A 550 19.37 -9.79 -12.89
CA ASP A 550 18.21 -10.40 -13.56
C ASP A 550 17.77 -9.70 -14.85
N HIS A 551 17.88 -8.37 -14.93
CA HIS A 551 17.29 -7.61 -16.04
C HIS A 551 18.28 -7.24 -17.14
N ALA A 552 19.37 -6.58 -16.78
CA ALA A 552 20.43 -6.18 -17.70
C ALA A 552 21.56 -7.23 -17.76
N CYS A 553 21.81 -7.95 -16.66
CA CYS A 553 22.85 -8.98 -16.55
C CYS A 553 24.24 -8.45 -16.91
N ILE A 554 24.57 -7.25 -16.43
CA ILE A 554 25.84 -6.55 -16.70
C ILE A 554 26.35 -5.87 -15.44
N PRO A 555 27.66 -5.73 -15.27
CA PRO A 555 28.20 -5.04 -14.12
C PRO A 555 27.94 -3.54 -14.19
N LEU A 556 27.43 -2.97 -13.10
CA LEU A 556 27.01 -1.57 -13.03
C LEU A 556 27.94 -0.73 -12.15
N LYS A 557 27.98 0.57 -12.44
CA LYS A 557 28.56 1.61 -11.59
C LYS A 557 27.42 2.52 -11.14
N THR A 558 27.28 2.71 -9.85
CA THR A 558 26.22 3.52 -9.23
C THR A 558 26.83 4.76 -8.60
N SER A 559 26.14 5.90 -8.68
CA SER A 559 26.48 7.09 -7.91
C SER A 559 26.05 6.96 -6.45
N ASP A 560 26.46 7.92 -5.62
CA ASP A 560 25.85 8.12 -4.31
C ASP A 560 24.35 8.45 -4.46
N PRO A 561 23.52 8.04 -3.49
CA PRO A 561 22.09 8.36 -3.50
C PRO A 561 21.86 9.85 -3.30
N LEU A 562 20.93 10.38 -4.08
CA LEU A 562 20.56 11.79 -4.16
C LEU A 562 19.08 11.94 -3.83
N VAL A 563 18.68 13.14 -3.42
CA VAL A 563 17.29 13.44 -3.06
C VAL A 563 16.64 14.33 -4.11
N SER A 564 15.38 14.04 -4.41
CA SER A 564 14.52 14.90 -5.21
C SER A 564 14.05 16.09 -4.38
N TYR A 565 14.36 17.32 -4.80
CA TYR A 565 13.81 18.53 -4.20
C TYR A 565 12.57 19.00 -4.97
N ARG A 566 11.84 19.96 -4.39
CA ARG A 566 10.79 20.71 -5.11
C ARG A 566 11.06 22.20 -5.01
N GLU A 567 10.55 22.94 -5.97
CA GLU A 567 10.65 24.39 -6.00
C GLU A 567 9.32 25.01 -5.58
N THR A 568 9.35 26.03 -4.73
CA THR A 568 8.16 26.79 -4.30
C THR A 568 8.46 28.29 -4.30
N VAL A 569 7.45 29.09 -3.99
CA VAL A 569 7.53 30.53 -3.77
C VAL A 569 7.04 30.85 -2.35
N LEU A 570 7.61 31.87 -1.71
CA LEU A 570 7.24 32.23 -0.33
C LEU A 570 6.28 33.42 -0.28
N GLU A 571 6.34 34.30 -1.26
CA GLU A 571 5.63 35.58 -1.28
C GLU A 571 4.95 35.79 -2.62
N GLN A 572 3.97 36.69 -2.69
CA GLN A 572 3.42 37.11 -3.97
C GLN A 572 4.48 37.86 -4.80
N SER A 573 4.48 37.65 -6.13
CA SER A 573 5.33 38.39 -7.05
C SER A 573 5.30 39.90 -6.78
N ASN A 574 6.47 40.47 -6.50
CA ASN A 574 6.61 41.90 -6.15
C ASN A 574 6.28 42.87 -7.31
N GLN A 575 6.25 42.38 -8.54
CA GLN A 575 5.88 43.13 -9.73
C GLN A 575 5.06 42.28 -10.71
N MET A 576 4.40 42.97 -11.64
CA MET A 576 3.68 42.30 -12.72
C MET A 576 4.68 41.84 -13.79
N CYS A 577 4.74 40.53 -14.06
CA CYS A 577 5.69 39.98 -15.02
C CYS A 577 5.07 39.90 -16.40
N LEU A 578 5.79 40.41 -17.41
CA LEU A 578 5.38 40.40 -18.81
C LEU A 578 6.38 39.58 -19.64
N SER A 579 5.88 38.72 -20.52
CA SER A 579 6.69 38.11 -21.59
C SER A 579 6.00 38.26 -22.95
N LYS A 580 6.81 38.46 -23.98
CA LYS A 580 6.39 38.61 -25.38
C LYS A 580 6.69 37.34 -26.18
N SER A 581 5.88 37.07 -27.20
CA SER A 581 6.19 36.03 -28.21
C SER A 581 7.35 36.44 -29.11
N ARG A 582 7.95 35.48 -29.82
CA ARG A 582 9.07 35.75 -30.72
C ARG A 582 8.68 36.72 -31.84
N ASN A 583 7.43 36.64 -32.31
CA ASN A 583 6.85 37.59 -33.26
C ASN A 583 6.42 38.93 -32.63
N LYS A 584 6.59 39.12 -31.31
CA LYS A 584 6.25 40.32 -30.53
C LYS A 584 4.78 40.74 -30.54
N HIS A 585 3.90 39.94 -31.13
CA HIS A 585 2.48 40.26 -31.25
C HIS A 585 1.67 39.81 -30.04
N ASN A 586 2.08 38.72 -29.37
CA ASN A 586 1.40 38.21 -28.19
C ASN A 586 2.18 38.58 -26.94
N ARG A 587 1.45 38.93 -25.87
CA ARG A 587 2.02 39.29 -24.58
C ARG A 587 1.20 38.65 -23.48
N LEU A 588 1.87 38.02 -22.54
CA LEU A 588 1.26 37.41 -21.37
C LEU A 588 1.75 38.15 -20.13
N THR A 589 0.82 38.43 -19.23
CA THR A 589 1.07 39.16 -18.00
C THR A 589 0.59 38.34 -16.81
N MET A 590 1.51 37.95 -15.93
CA MET A 590 1.23 37.01 -14.83
C MET A 590 1.86 37.42 -13.50
N LYS A 591 1.29 36.90 -12.41
CA LYS A 591 1.88 36.87 -11.07
C LYS A 591 1.88 35.44 -10.52
N ALA A 592 2.80 35.17 -9.60
CA ALA A 592 2.84 33.97 -8.80
C ALA A 592 2.53 34.32 -7.33
N ASP A 593 1.86 33.41 -6.64
CA ASP A 593 1.47 33.51 -5.24
C ASP A 593 1.68 32.14 -4.57
N PRO A 594 2.20 32.05 -3.33
CA PRO A 594 2.13 30.82 -2.55
C PRO A 594 0.70 30.32 -2.39
N MET A 595 0.52 28.99 -2.46
CA MET A 595 -0.73 28.37 -2.04
C MET A 595 -0.89 28.42 -0.51
N PRO A 596 -2.12 28.46 -0.01
CA PRO A 596 -2.37 28.27 1.42
C PRO A 596 -1.90 26.90 1.92
N ASP A 597 -1.50 26.87 3.18
CA ASP A 597 -1.09 25.65 3.86
C ASP A 597 -2.18 24.58 3.80
N GLY A 598 -1.77 23.32 3.58
CA GLY A 598 -2.66 22.18 3.43
C GLY A 598 -3.38 22.06 2.08
N LEU A 599 -3.46 23.12 1.24
CA LEU A 599 -4.08 22.99 -0.09
C LEU A 599 -3.26 22.06 -1.01
N ALA A 600 -1.94 22.19 -0.98
CA ALA A 600 -1.06 21.32 -1.74
C ALA A 600 -1.22 19.83 -1.35
N GLU A 601 -1.45 19.57 -0.06
CA GLU A 601 -1.70 18.23 0.47
C GLU A 601 -3.06 17.71 0.05
N ASP A 602 -4.11 18.53 0.09
CA ASP A 602 -5.45 18.15 -0.40
C ASP A 602 -5.45 17.81 -1.90
N ILE A 603 -4.68 18.56 -2.71
CA ILE A 603 -4.50 18.28 -4.14
C ILE A 603 -3.77 16.95 -4.33
N ASP A 604 -2.63 16.76 -3.65
CA ASP A 604 -1.90 15.50 -3.69
C ASP A 604 -2.76 14.33 -3.20
N ASN A 605 -3.58 14.54 -2.17
CA ASN A 605 -4.52 13.59 -1.60
C ASN A 605 -5.70 13.29 -2.53
N GLY A 606 -5.90 14.09 -3.58
CA GLY A 606 -6.98 13.94 -4.55
C GLY A 606 -8.34 14.35 -4.00
N VAL A 607 -8.35 15.14 -2.91
CA VAL A 607 -9.54 15.81 -2.37
C VAL A 607 -9.96 16.94 -3.30
N VAL A 608 -8.97 17.60 -3.92
CA VAL A 608 -9.16 18.61 -4.96
C VAL A 608 -8.48 18.13 -6.23
N SER A 609 -9.26 17.83 -7.26
CA SER A 609 -8.73 17.33 -8.53
C SER A 609 -9.24 18.09 -9.76
N ALA A 610 -8.50 17.94 -10.87
CA ALA A 610 -8.91 18.44 -12.18
C ALA A 610 -10.19 17.77 -12.68
N ARG A 611 -10.43 16.51 -12.28
CA ARG A 611 -11.53 15.64 -12.73
C ARG A 611 -12.88 15.97 -12.06
N GLU A 612 -12.86 16.67 -10.93
CA GLU A 612 -14.09 17.07 -10.24
C GLU A 612 -14.87 18.17 -10.96
N GLU A 613 -16.18 18.21 -10.69
CA GLU A 613 -17.04 19.28 -11.15
C GLU A 613 -16.58 20.63 -10.59
N PHE A 614 -16.24 21.58 -11.49
CA PHE A 614 -15.67 22.88 -11.14
C PHE A 614 -16.49 23.69 -10.12
N LYS A 615 -17.82 23.53 -10.08
CA LYS A 615 -18.69 24.21 -9.09
C LYS A 615 -18.50 23.67 -7.68
N LYS A 616 -18.38 22.36 -7.52
CA LYS A 616 -18.16 21.70 -6.22
C LYS A 616 -16.77 22.07 -5.70
N ARG A 617 -15.76 21.94 -6.57
CA ARG A 617 -14.39 22.35 -6.28
C ARG A 617 -14.29 23.81 -5.83
N ALA A 618 -14.96 24.73 -6.54
CA ALA A 618 -14.93 26.15 -6.18
C ALA A 618 -15.56 26.46 -4.82
N ARG A 619 -16.63 25.75 -4.43
CA ARG A 619 -17.23 25.89 -3.09
C ARG A 619 -16.28 25.40 -2.01
N PHE A 620 -15.70 24.22 -2.20
CA PHE A 620 -14.74 23.64 -1.26
C PHE A 620 -13.53 24.56 -1.02
N LEU A 621 -12.94 25.09 -2.10
CA LEU A 621 -11.82 26.03 -2.00
C LEU A 621 -12.20 27.33 -1.28
N SER A 622 -13.43 27.81 -1.48
CA SER A 622 -13.90 29.02 -0.81
C SER A 622 -14.16 28.80 0.68
N GLU A 623 -14.83 27.70 1.04
CA GLU A 623 -15.20 27.38 2.43
C GLU A 623 -13.99 27.01 3.29
N LYS A 624 -13.07 26.19 2.76
CA LYS A 624 -11.90 25.69 3.52
C LYS A 624 -10.70 26.61 3.47
N TYR A 625 -10.42 27.20 2.30
CA TYR A 625 -9.18 27.96 2.05
C TYR A 625 -9.41 29.45 1.78
N GLY A 626 -10.65 29.94 1.87
CA GLY A 626 -10.97 31.36 1.68
C GLY A 626 -10.79 31.87 0.25
N TYR A 627 -10.76 30.99 -0.75
CA TYR A 627 -10.69 31.42 -2.15
C TYR A 627 -11.95 32.18 -2.57
N ASP A 628 -11.76 33.15 -3.47
CA ASP A 628 -12.90 33.73 -4.17
C ASP A 628 -13.56 32.68 -5.08
N VAL A 629 -14.88 32.55 -4.97
CA VAL A 629 -15.66 31.54 -5.70
C VAL A 629 -15.57 31.77 -7.21
N SER A 630 -15.44 33.02 -7.67
CA SER A 630 -15.35 33.34 -9.09
C SER A 630 -13.98 32.98 -9.66
N GLU A 631 -12.90 33.22 -8.93
CA GLU A 631 -11.54 32.79 -9.29
C GLU A 631 -11.38 31.27 -9.26
N ALA A 632 -11.91 30.61 -8.22
CA ALA A 632 -11.82 29.16 -8.09
C ALA A 632 -12.53 28.40 -9.22
N ARG A 633 -13.56 29.01 -9.84
CA ARG A 633 -14.22 28.47 -11.05
C ARG A 633 -13.37 28.64 -12.32
N LYS A 634 -12.43 29.59 -12.31
CA LYS A 634 -11.54 29.91 -13.44
C LYS A 634 -10.17 29.24 -13.33
N ILE A 635 -10.03 28.25 -12.44
CA ILE A 635 -8.88 27.34 -12.46
C ILE A 635 -8.87 26.59 -13.79
N TRP A 636 -7.82 26.77 -14.58
CA TRP A 636 -7.68 26.11 -15.88
C TRP A 636 -7.10 24.71 -15.77
N SER A 637 -6.06 24.54 -14.96
CA SER A 637 -5.35 23.27 -14.82
C SER A 637 -4.57 23.19 -13.52
N PHE A 638 -4.31 21.95 -13.11
CA PHE A 638 -3.34 21.59 -12.07
C PHE A 638 -2.03 21.17 -12.74
N GLY A 639 -0.88 21.29 -12.10
CA GLY A 639 0.41 20.97 -12.73
C GLY A 639 1.50 20.57 -11.73
N PRO A 640 2.51 19.80 -12.13
CA PRO A 640 2.66 19.17 -13.44
C PRO A 640 1.70 17.98 -13.65
N ASP A 641 1.66 17.47 -14.88
CA ASP A 641 0.89 16.29 -15.33
C ASP A 641 -0.62 16.31 -14.99
N CYS A 642 -1.24 17.50 -14.93
CA CYS A 642 -2.66 17.69 -14.61
C CYS A 642 -3.11 17.25 -13.20
N THR A 643 -2.19 16.79 -12.36
CA THR A 643 -2.47 16.31 -10.99
C THR A 643 -1.61 16.96 -9.92
N GLY A 644 -0.52 17.63 -10.30
CA GLY A 644 0.40 18.23 -9.33
C GLY A 644 -0.20 19.44 -8.60
N ALA A 645 0.36 19.69 -7.41
CA ALA A 645 -0.03 20.78 -6.51
C ALA A 645 0.42 22.18 -6.96
N ASN A 646 0.20 22.54 -8.23
CA ASN A 646 0.32 23.90 -8.75
C ASN A 646 -0.96 24.24 -9.51
N ILE A 647 -1.40 25.50 -9.46
CA ILE A 647 -2.66 25.93 -10.08
C ILE A 647 -2.38 27.11 -11.00
N ILE A 648 -3.00 27.10 -12.17
CA ILE A 648 -3.08 28.29 -13.03
C ILE A 648 -4.53 28.79 -13.12
N VAL A 649 -4.72 30.07 -12.81
CA VAL A 649 -6.02 30.74 -12.71
C VAL A 649 -6.11 31.87 -13.73
N ASP A 650 -7.26 31.95 -14.41
CA ASP A 650 -7.57 33.09 -15.27
C ASP A 650 -8.22 34.24 -14.47
N CYS A 651 -7.47 35.32 -14.32
CA CYS A 651 -7.92 36.56 -13.68
C CYS A 651 -8.19 37.67 -14.71
N THR A 652 -8.18 37.36 -16.01
CA THR A 652 -8.38 38.34 -17.08
C THR A 652 -9.83 38.81 -17.16
N LYS A 653 -10.03 39.99 -17.75
CA LYS A 653 -11.35 40.58 -17.99
C LYS A 653 -11.50 40.97 -19.46
N SER A 654 -12.46 40.36 -20.15
CA SER A 654 -12.88 40.71 -21.51
C SER A 654 -11.79 40.60 -22.60
N VAL A 655 -10.90 39.60 -22.50
CA VAL A 655 -9.87 39.32 -23.52
C VAL A 655 -10.47 38.48 -24.66
N GLN A 656 -10.37 38.96 -25.89
CA GLN A 656 -10.78 38.21 -27.07
C GLN A 656 -9.79 37.07 -27.38
N TYR A 657 -10.28 35.96 -27.94
CA TYR A 657 -9.48 34.80 -28.36
C TYR A 657 -8.72 34.03 -27.27
N LEU A 658 -8.97 34.34 -25.98
CA LEU A 658 -8.34 33.65 -24.84
C LEU A 658 -8.58 32.13 -24.86
N ASN A 659 -9.80 31.71 -25.22
CA ASN A 659 -10.16 30.29 -25.30
C ASN A 659 -9.37 29.53 -26.36
N GLU A 660 -8.91 30.19 -27.43
CA GLU A 660 -8.15 29.52 -28.50
C GLU A 660 -6.69 29.26 -28.11
N ILE A 661 -6.12 30.10 -27.24
CA ILE A 661 -4.76 29.92 -26.75
C ILE A 661 -4.68 29.10 -25.46
N LYS A 662 -5.84 28.79 -24.84
CA LYS A 662 -5.93 28.11 -23.55
C LYS A 662 -5.10 26.83 -23.52
N ASP A 663 -5.24 25.96 -24.51
CA ASP A 663 -4.51 24.69 -24.56
C ASP A 663 -2.98 24.90 -24.69
N SER A 664 -2.57 25.95 -25.40
CA SER A 664 -1.15 26.30 -25.52
C SER A 664 -0.58 26.87 -24.22
N VAL A 665 -1.36 27.67 -23.49
CA VAL A 665 -0.97 28.16 -22.15
C VAL A 665 -0.90 27.01 -21.16
N ILE A 666 -1.88 26.10 -21.17
CA ILE A 666 -1.85 24.91 -20.31
C ILE A 666 -0.62 24.06 -20.63
N ALA A 667 -0.31 23.78 -21.89
CA ALA A 667 0.89 23.04 -22.27
C ALA A 667 2.19 23.72 -21.79
N GLY A 668 2.29 25.05 -21.91
CA GLY A 668 3.40 25.82 -21.36
C GLY A 668 3.49 25.77 -19.84
N PHE A 669 2.35 25.78 -19.14
CA PHE A 669 2.26 25.63 -17.70
C PHE A 669 2.66 24.23 -17.21
N GLN A 670 2.20 23.16 -17.88
CA GLN A 670 2.62 21.79 -17.55
C GLN A 670 4.13 21.62 -17.67
N TRP A 671 4.70 22.18 -18.74
CA TRP A 671 6.15 22.15 -18.94
C TRP A 671 6.91 22.96 -17.89
N ALA A 672 6.49 24.20 -17.66
CA ALA A 672 7.13 25.09 -16.70
C ALA A 672 7.05 24.58 -15.25
N SER A 673 5.93 24.01 -14.84
CA SER A 673 5.75 23.44 -13.49
C SER A 673 6.49 22.10 -13.31
N LYS A 674 6.80 21.39 -14.40
CA LYS A 674 7.61 20.16 -14.36
C LYS A 674 9.10 20.46 -14.20
N GLU A 675 9.61 21.45 -14.91
CA GLU A 675 11.02 21.82 -14.82
C GLU A 675 11.25 22.82 -13.70
N GLY A 676 10.40 23.81 -13.40
CA GLY A 676 10.80 24.82 -12.41
C GLY A 676 11.92 25.73 -12.93
N VAL A 677 12.31 26.74 -12.13
CA VAL A 677 13.22 27.82 -12.54
C VAL A 677 14.61 27.74 -11.90
N LEU A 678 14.71 27.20 -10.67
CA LEU A 678 15.97 27.20 -9.92
C LEU A 678 16.94 26.13 -10.43
N ALA A 679 16.51 24.87 -10.46
CA ALA A 679 17.38 23.71 -10.69
C ALA A 679 16.77 22.68 -11.65
N GLU A 680 15.77 23.09 -12.41
CA GLU A 680 14.96 22.20 -13.25
C GLU A 680 14.31 21.04 -12.45
N GLU A 681 13.85 21.30 -11.21
CA GLU A 681 13.01 20.38 -10.42
C GLU A 681 11.54 20.84 -10.36
N ASN A 682 10.62 19.86 -10.24
CA ASN A 682 9.18 20.15 -10.23
C ASN A 682 8.80 21.21 -9.19
N MET A 683 7.97 22.16 -9.63
CA MET A 683 7.34 23.14 -8.76
C MET A 683 6.30 22.49 -7.85
N ARG A 684 6.03 23.08 -6.69
CA ARG A 684 5.00 22.66 -5.74
C ARG A 684 4.49 23.86 -4.96
N GLY A 685 3.18 23.93 -4.77
CA GLY A 685 2.54 24.93 -3.93
C GLY A 685 2.50 26.32 -4.55
N VAL A 686 2.57 26.42 -5.88
CA VAL A 686 2.58 27.72 -6.59
C VAL A 686 1.27 27.94 -7.33
N ARG A 687 0.60 29.07 -7.03
CA ARG A 687 -0.53 29.59 -7.79
C ARG A 687 -0.04 30.62 -8.78
N PHE A 688 -0.44 30.50 -10.04
CA PHE A 688 -0.17 31.46 -11.10
C PHE A 688 -1.45 32.13 -11.56
N ASP A 689 -1.47 33.45 -11.52
CA ASP A 689 -2.62 34.26 -11.92
C ASP A 689 -2.32 34.98 -13.24
N ILE A 690 -3.16 34.73 -14.25
CA ILE A 690 -3.10 35.40 -15.54
C ILE A 690 -3.90 36.70 -15.44
N HIS A 691 -3.23 37.85 -15.43
CA HIS A 691 -3.88 39.15 -15.26
C HIS A 691 -4.29 39.79 -16.57
N ASP A 692 -3.43 39.71 -17.59
CA ASP A 692 -3.69 40.31 -18.90
C ASP A 692 -3.02 39.50 -20.02
N VAL A 693 -3.66 39.50 -21.18
CA VAL A 693 -3.19 38.79 -22.37
C VAL A 693 -3.51 39.61 -23.62
N VAL A 694 -2.46 40.03 -24.32
CA VAL A 694 -2.58 40.63 -25.65
C VAL A 694 -2.33 39.54 -26.67
N VAL A 695 -3.31 39.25 -27.52
CA VAL A 695 -3.24 38.22 -28.57
C VAL A 695 -3.44 38.84 -29.93
N HIS A 696 -2.69 38.36 -30.93
CA HIS A 696 -2.89 38.75 -32.32
C HIS A 696 -4.24 38.26 -32.84
N ALA A 697 -4.88 39.03 -33.74
CA ALA A 697 -6.18 38.68 -34.31
C ALA A 697 -6.13 37.39 -35.15
N ASP A 698 -5.09 37.24 -35.97
CA ASP A 698 -4.91 36.06 -36.82
C ASP A 698 -4.36 34.85 -36.06
N ALA A 699 -5.05 33.71 -36.18
CA ALA A 699 -4.68 32.44 -35.54
C ALA A 699 -3.24 31.98 -35.88
N VAL A 700 -2.77 32.26 -37.11
CA VAL A 700 -1.41 31.91 -37.57
C VAL A 700 -0.33 32.56 -36.69
N HIS A 701 -0.58 33.75 -36.17
CA HIS A 701 0.36 34.50 -35.35
C HIS A 701 0.23 34.20 -33.84
N ARG A 702 -0.72 33.35 -33.44
CA ARG A 702 -0.92 32.87 -32.06
C ARG A 702 -0.82 31.34 -31.93
N SER A 703 -0.04 30.70 -32.80
CA SER A 703 0.22 29.24 -32.74
C SER A 703 0.87 28.82 -31.43
N GLY A 704 0.73 27.54 -31.07
CA GLY A 704 1.33 26.97 -29.85
C GLY A 704 2.85 27.17 -29.76
N SER A 705 3.57 27.14 -30.89
CA SER A 705 5.02 27.43 -30.95
C SER A 705 5.40 28.85 -30.52
N GLN A 706 4.46 29.80 -30.54
CA GLN A 706 4.64 31.16 -30.04
C GLN A 706 4.20 31.29 -28.58
N ILE A 707 3.05 30.71 -28.23
CA ILE A 707 2.45 30.89 -26.90
C ILE A 707 3.16 30.04 -25.84
N ILE A 708 3.46 28.76 -26.11
CA ILE A 708 4.04 27.83 -25.14
C ILE A 708 5.36 28.38 -24.53
N PRO A 709 6.36 28.81 -25.33
CA PRO A 709 7.59 29.35 -24.76
C PRO A 709 7.38 30.69 -24.04
N THR A 710 6.44 31.52 -24.50
CA THR A 710 6.12 32.79 -23.84
C THR A 710 5.46 32.58 -22.49
N THR A 711 4.53 31.62 -22.39
CA THR A 711 3.94 31.21 -21.13
C THR A 711 5.02 30.72 -20.16
N ARG A 712 5.90 29.81 -20.61
CA ARG A 712 6.99 29.30 -19.78
C ARG A 712 7.90 30.42 -19.25
N ARG A 713 8.33 31.35 -20.12
CA ARG A 713 9.13 32.52 -19.70
C ARG A 713 8.37 33.38 -18.68
N CYS A 714 7.09 33.65 -18.89
CA CYS A 714 6.30 34.49 -17.99
C CYS A 714 6.16 33.85 -16.61
N LEU A 715 5.90 32.54 -16.55
CA LEU A 715 5.80 31.79 -15.29
C LEU A 715 7.11 31.82 -14.51
N TYR A 716 8.25 31.64 -15.18
CA TYR A 716 9.57 31.74 -14.53
C TYR A 716 9.88 33.16 -14.04
N ALA A 717 9.54 34.19 -14.80
CA ALA A 717 9.66 35.57 -14.34
C ALA A 717 8.83 35.80 -13.07
N SER A 718 7.56 35.37 -13.07
CA SER A 718 6.68 35.47 -11.92
C SER A 718 7.23 34.72 -10.69
N ALA A 719 7.73 33.50 -10.88
CA ALA A 719 8.30 32.70 -9.79
C ALA A 719 9.59 33.33 -9.19
N ILE A 720 10.48 33.88 -10.02
CA ILE A 720 11.70 34.57 -9.53
C ILE A 720 11.33 35.80 -8.70
N THR A 721 10.31 36.56 -9.12
CA THR A 721 9.84 37.76 -8.38
C THR A 721 9.04 37.45 -7.12
N ALA A 722 8.72 36.18 -6.88
CA ALA A 722 7.90 35.68 -5.77
C ALA A 722 8.75 35.03 -4.65
N SER A 723 10.03 35.40 -4.55
CA SER A 723 10.96 34.88 -3.53
C SER A 723 11.06 33.35 -3.55
N PRO A 724 11.67 32.74 -4.59
CA PRO A 724 11.68 31.30 -4.77
C PRO A 724 12.47 30.58 -3.66
N ARG A 725 12.02 29.37 -3.30
CA ARG A 725 12.59 28.53 -2.24
C ARG A 725 12.65 27.07 -2.66
N LEU A 726 13.49 26.30 -1.97
CA LEU A 726 13.53 24.84 -2.10
C LEU A 726 12.75 24.18 -0.97
N LEU A 727 12.04 23.11 -1.31
CA LEU A 727 11.45 22.17 -0.37
C LEU A 727 12.28 20.90 -0.33
N GLU A 728 12.66 20.46 0.87
CA GLU A 728 13.26 19.15 1.11
C GLU A 728 12.17 18.13 1.51
N PRO A 729 12.26 16.88 1.07
CA PRO A 729 11.36 15.84 1.54
C PRO A 729 11.77 15.39 2.95
N VAL A 730 10.77 15.06 3.76
CA VAL A 730 10.93 14.65 5.16
C VAL A 730 10.27 13.30 5.39
N TYR A 731 10.98 12.43 6.11
CA TYR A 731 10.44 11.17 6.60
C TYR A 731 9.82 11.36 7.99
N LEU A 732 8.66 10.76 8.20
CA LEU A 732 8.21 10.35 9.51
C LEU A 732 8.99 9.08 9.87
N CYS A 733 9.78 9.14 10.92
CA CYS A 733 10.56 8.02 11.43
C CYS A 733 10.01 7.54 12.77
N GLU A 734 9.64 6.26 12.82
CA GLU A 734 9.24 5.55 14.02
C GLU A 734 10.39 4.64 14.45
N ILE A 735 10.80 4.75 15.71
CA ILE A 735 11.91 3.99 16.27
C ILE A 735 11.42 3.26 17.50
N GLN A 736 11.38 1.93 17.41
CA GLN A 736 11.11 1.08 18.56
C GLN A 736 12.43 0.69 19.22
N SER A 737 12.54 0.87 20.53
CA SER A 737 13.74 0.50 21.27
C SER A 737 13.47 0.23 22.74
N HIS A 738 14.42 -0.36 23.44
CA HIS A 738 14.39 -0.45 24.90
C HIS A 738 14.65 0.92 25.55
N ASN A 739 14.07 1.21 26.71
CA ASN A 739 14.26 2.48 27.43
C ASN A 739 15.73 2.93 27.55
N LEU A 740 16.64 1.96 27.77
CA LEU A 740 18.08 2.19 27.92
C LEU A 740 18.76 2.73 26.63
N ALA A 741 18.15 2.53 25.46
CA ALA A 741 18.70 2.91 24.16
C ALA A 741 18.21 4.29 23.68
N VAL A 742 17.20 4.89 24.34
CA VAL A 742 16.58 6.18 23.94
C VAL A 742 17.61 7.31 23.89
N GLY A 743 18.54 7.37 24.85
CA GLY A 743 19.63 8.35 24.82
C GLY A 743 20.54 8.24 23.58
N GLY A 744 20.74 7.01 23.07
CA GLY A 744 21.45 6.76 21.81
C GLY A 744 20.67 7.27 20.59
N ILE A 745 19.35 7.15 20.60
CA ILE A 745 18.46 7.65 19.54
C ILE A 745 18.56 9.17 19.42
N HIS A 746 18.38 9.91 20.53
CA HIS A 746 18.47 11.37 20.52
C HIS A 746 19.82 11.87 19.98
N LYS A 747 20.92 11.23 20.39
CA LYS A 747 22.25 11.59 19.93
C LYS A 747 22.39 11.51 18.40
N VAL A 748 21.82 10.47 17.79
CA VAL A 748 21.86 10.29 16.33
C VAL A 748 20.91 11.28 15.64
N LEU A 749 19.69 11.44 16.15
CA LEU A 749 18.70 12.36 15.56
C LEU A 749 19.17 13.82 15.60
N SER A 750 19.70 14.30 16.73
CA SER A 750 20.19 15.69 16.84
C SER A 750 21.33 16.00 15.87
N ARG A 751 22.19 15.01 15.55
CA ARG A 751 23.25 15.18 14.54
C ARG A 751 22.71 15.30 13.12
N ARG A 752 21.57 14.68 12.85
CA ARG A 752 20.94 14.55 11.51
C ARG A 752 19.75 15.49 11.31
N ARG A 753 19.65 16.56 12.10
CA ARG A 753 18.52 17.52 12.08
C ARG A 753 17.14 16.85 12.31
N GLY A 754 17.12 15.72 13.01
CA GLY A 754 15.90 15.01 13.37
C GLY A 754 15.15 15.74 14.49
N HIS A 755 13.84 15.90 14.36
CA HIS A 755 12.98 16.52 15.36
C HIS A 755 12.06 15.48 16.00
N VAL A 756 12.30 15.15 17.26
CA VAL A 756 11.43 14.25 18.04
C VAL A 756 10.24 15.04 18.55
N PHE A 757 9.03 14.56 18.28
CA PHE A 757 7.79 15.21 18.72
C PHE A 757 6.90 14.31 19.59
N GLU A 758 7.12 12.99 19.56
CA GLU A 758 6.40 12.04 20.42
C GLU A 758 7.36 10.97 20.96
N GLU A 759 7.30 10.76 22.27
CA GLU A 759 7.96 9.67 22.97
C GLU A 759 6.97 9.03 23.92
N SER A 760 6.63 7.77 23.66
CA SER A 760 5.65 7.05 24.48
C SER A 760 6.15 5.65 24.84
N PRO A 761 5.99 5.22 26.12
CA PRO A 761 6.25 3.84 26.49
C PRO A 761 5.16 2.94 25.90
N VAL A 762 5.54 1.77 25.38
CA VAL A 762 4.60 0.78 24.88
C VAL A 762 3.99 0.03 26.07
N PRO A 763 2.68 0.20 26.38
CA PRO A 763 2.09 -0.34 27.59
C PRO A 763 2.23 -1.87 27.69
N GLY A 764 2.66 -2.38 28.85
CA GLY A 764 2.84 -3.81 29.08
C GLY A 764 4.19 -4.38 28.60
N THR A 765 5.09 -3.54 28.08
CA THR A 765 6.44 -3.94 27.65
C THR A 765 7.49 -2.92 28.10
N PRO A 766 8.78 -3.29 28.17
CA PRO A 766 9.86 -2.33 28.47
C PRO A 766 10.30 -1.49 27.25
N MET A 767 9.54 -1.56 26.14
CA MET A 767 9.84 -0.86 24.90
C MET A 767 9.30 0.59 24.92
N TYR A 768 10.01 1.47 24.23
CA TYR A 768 9.65 2.85 23.95
C TYR A 768 9.51 3.03 22.45
N MET A 769 8.55 3.86 22.09
CA MET A 769 8.29 4.30 20.73
C MET A 769 8.64 5.78 20.62
N VAL A 770 9.57 6.09 19.71
CA VAL A 770 10.01 7.46 19.42
C VAL A 770 9.56 7.80 18.01
N LYS A 771 8.74 8.85 17.84
CA LYS A 771 8.39 9.39 16.54
C LYS A 771 9.10 10.72 16.29
N CYS A 772 9.68 10.84 15.11
CA CYS A 772 10.44 12.02 14.74
C CYS A 772 10.34 12.33 13.24
N TYR A 773 10.58 13.59 12.90
CA TYR A 773 10.78 14.02 11.52
C TYR A 773 12.26 14.01 11.17
N LEU A 774 12.63 13.38 10.06
CA LEU A 774 14.01 13.27 9.58
C LEU A 774 14.09 13.67 8.10
N PRO A 775 14.84 14.73 7.74
CA PRO A 775 15.06 15.08 6.34
C PRO A 775 15.68 13.92 5.55
N VAL A 776 15.16 13.61 4.36
CA VAL A 776 15.59 12.43 3.58
C VAL A 776 17.09 12.48 3.26
N ASN A 777 17.64 13.66 2.98
CA ASN A 777 19.08 13.80 2.69
C ASN A 777 19.96 13.44 3.90
N GLU A 778 19.45 13.59 5.12
CA GLU A 778 20.13 13.22 6.35
C GLU A 778 19.82 11.77 6.76
N SER A 779 19.02 11.03 6.00
CA SER A 779 18.63 9.65 6.30
C SER A 779 19.61 8.60 5.78
N PHE A 780 20.50 8.95 4.85
CA PHE A 780 21.46 8.00 4.28
C PHE A 780 22.42 7.46 5.35
N GLY A 781 22.50 6.13 5.48
CA GLY A 781 23.28 5.47 6.53
C GLY A 781 22.74 5.65 7.95
N PHE A 782 21.56 6.25 8.13
CA PHE A 782 20.93 6.47 9.44
C PHE A 782 20.72 5.17 10.19
N THR A 783 20.21 4.13 9.52
CA THR A 783 19.94 2.82 10.15
C THR A 783 21.22 2.18 10.71
N ALA A 784 22.33 2.27 9.99
CA ALA A 784 23.62 1.71 10.42
C ALA A 784 24.19 2.48 11.62
N GLU A 785 24.14 3.82 11.59
CA GLU A 785 24.59 4.66 12.71
C GLU A 785 23.71 4.46 13.94
N LEU A 786 22.39 4.38 13.77
CA LEU A 786 21.44 4.15 14.84
C LEU A 786 21.68 2.80 15.51
N ARG A 787 21.84 1.72 14.73
CA ARG A 787 22.17 0.39 15.25
C ARG A 787 23.48 0.41 16.03
N THR A 788 24.50 1.10 15.53
CA THR A 788 25.79 1.20 16.23
C THR A 788 25.66 1.93 17.57
N ASN A 789 24.96 3.06 17.62
CA ASN A 789 24.79 3.86 18.84
C ASN A 789 23.82 3.23 19.85
N THR A 790 22.94 2.33 19.40
CA THR A 790 21.96 1.64 20.25
C THR A 790 22.30 0.18 20.50
N ARG A 791 23.51 -0.28 20.09
CA ARG A 791 23.95 -1.69 20.18
C ARG A 791 22.96 -2.68 19.53
N GLY A 792 22.32 -2.25 18.44
CA GLY A 792 21.34 -3.02 17.69
C GLY A 792 19.95 -3.10 18.33
N GLN A 793 19.69 -2.34 19.39
CA GLN A 793 18.40 -2.38 20.10
C GLN A 793 17.32 -1.47 19.50
N ALA A 794 17.68 -0.58 18.57
CA ALA A 794 16.74 0.31 17.91
C ALA A 794 16.56 -0.07 16.44
N PHE A 795 15.30 -0.11 16.02
CA PHE A 795 14.90 -0.39 14.65
C PHE A 795 14.12 0.81 14.10
N PRO A 796 14.71 1.59 13.18
CA PRO A 796 14.03 2.72 12.58
C PRO A 796 13.21 2.26 11.38
N GLN A 797 12.07 2.92 11.19
CA GLN A 797 11.30 2.83 9.95
C GLN A 797 10.99 4.23 9.48
N CYS A 798 11.24 4.49 8.19
CA CYS A 798 11.07 5.81 7.60
C CYS A 798 9.99 5.74 6.54
N VAL A 799 9.00 6.63 6.62
CA VAL A 799 7.94 6.77 5.62
C VAL A 799 7.94 8.22 5.14
N PHE A 800 7.82 8.45 3.83
CA PHE A 800 7.62 9.79 3.31
C PHE A 800 6.36 10.40 3.92
N ASP A 801 6.52 11.57 4.53
CA ASP A 801 5.44 12.25 5.25
C ASP A 801 5.03 13.52 4.49
N HIS A 802 5.91 14.51 4.45
CA HIS A 802 5.62 15.81 3.81
C HIS A 802 6.86 16.45 3.17
N TRP A 803 6.61 17.56 2.48
CA TRP A 803 7.62 18.45 1.94
C TRP A 803 7.79 19.63 2.90
N GLN A 804 9.01 19.87 3.37
CA GLN A 804 9.33 20.95 4.29
C GLN A 804 10.19 22.01 3.62
N LEU A 805 9.98 23.28 3.97
CA LEU A 805 10.85 24.36 3.52
C LEU A 805 12.29 24.13 3.98
N LEU A 806 13.23 24.08 3.04
CA LEU A 806 14.65 24.02 3.36
C LEU A 806 15.10 25.39 3.88
N PRO A 807 15.65 25.50 5.10
CA PRO A 807 16.06 26.78 5.66
C PRO A 807 17.15 27.46 4.83
N GLY A 808 16.96 28.75 4.53
CA GLY A 808 17.89 29.61 3.79
C GLY A 808 17.34 30.06 2.43
N ASP A 809 18.01 31.05 1.83
CA ASP A 809 17.62 31.58 0.52
C ASP A 809 18.50 30.99 -0.59
N PRO A 810 17.94 30.38 -1.66
CA PRO A 810 18.71 29.82 -2.78
C PRO A 810 19.46 30.87 -3.61
N SER A 811 19.27 32.17 -3.38
CA SER A 811 20.04 33.25 -4.00
C SER A 811 21.29 33.67 -3.20
N GLU A 812 21.41 33.28 -1.94
CA GLU A 812 22.54 33.61 -1.08
C GLU A 812 23.68 32.58 -1.24
N PRO A 813 24.89 32.96 -1.69
CA PRO A 813 25.96 32.00 -2.02
C PRO A 813 26.39 31.05 -0.89
N ASN A 814 26.27 31.47 0.36
CA ASN A 814 26.68 30.70 1.54
C ASN A 814 25.57 29.79 2.09
N SER A 815 24.36 29.85 1.53
CA SER A 815 23.23 29.07 2.03
C SER A 815 23.30 27.61 1.54
N LYS A 816 22.79 26.67 2.35
CA LYS A 816 22.65 25.26 1.96
C LYS A 816 21.76 25.10 0.71
N PRO A 817 20.60 25.80 0.57
CA PRO A 817 19.83 25.80 -0.66
C PRO A 817 20.64 26.20 -1.90
N TYR A 818 21.45 27.27 -1.83
CA TYR A 818 22.26 27.71 -2.97
C TYR A 818 23.26 26.62 -3.41
N GLN A 819 23.95 25.99 -2.46
CA GLN A 819 24.89 24.90 -2.76
C GLN A 819 24.20 23.72 -3.46
N ILE A 820 23.01 23.33 -2.99
CA ILE A 820 22.20 22.26 -3.61
C ILE A 820 21.76 22.66 -5.03
N VAL A 821 21.30 23.90 -5.22
CA VAL A 821 20.94 24.42 -6.55
C VAL A 821 22.16 24.38 -7.47
N GLN A 822 23.32 24.88 -7.04
CA GLN A 822 24.54 24.85 -7.86
C GLN A 822 24.97 23.43 -8.23
N ALA A 823 24.99 22.51 -7.25
CA ALA A 823 25.36 21.12 -7.49
C ALA A 823 24.39 20.43 -8.48
N THR A 824 23.09 20.67 -8.32
CA THR A 824 22.05 20.10 -9.20
C THR A 824 22.16 20.68 -10.60
N ARG A 825 22.36 21.99 -10.74
CA ARG A 825 22.55 22.66 -12.02
C ARG A 825 23.82 22.19 -12.73
N ALA A 826 24.93 22.05 -12.00
CA ALA A 826 26.18 21.54 -12.56
C ALA A 826 26.02 20.10 -13.09
N ARG A 827 25.32 19.23 -12.36
CA ARG A 827 25.01 17.85 -12.80
C ARG A 827 24.16 17.83 -14.06
N LYS A 828 23.11 18.66 -14.11
CA LYS A 828 22.24 18.81 -15.29
C LYS A 828 22.88 19.61 -16.44
N ALA A 829 24.16 19.97 -16.34
CA ALA A 829 24.86 20.81 -17.31
C ALA A 829 24.18 22.18 -17.60
N LEU A 830 23.47 22.72 -16.61
CA LEU A 830 22.83 24.03 -16.67
C LEU A 830 23.81 25.15 -16.33
N LYS A 831 23.50 26.37 -16.78
CA LYS A 831 24.30 27.57 -16.47
C LYS A 831 24.43 27.76 -14.96
N PRO A 832 25.63 27.96 -14.38
CA PRO A 832 25.80 28.18 -12.95
C PRO A 832 25.11 29.48 -12.49
N GLY A 833 24.76 29.54 -11.21
CA GLY A 833 23.97 30.64 -10.62
C GLY A 833 22.45 30.45 -10.71
N VAL A 834 21.71 31.24 -9.93
CA VAL A 834 20.25 31.36 -10.09
C VAL A 834 19.98 32.16 -11.37
N PRO A 835 19.02 31.75 -12.23
CA PRO A 835 18.69 32.51 -13.43
C PRO A 835 18.28 33.96 -13.12
N ASP A 836 18.83 34.90 -13.90
CA ASP A 836 18.49 36.32 -13.77
C ASP A 836 17.10 36.58 -14.37
N LEU A 837 16.30 37.39 -13.67
CA LEU A 837 14.99 37.84 -14.10
C LEU A 837 15.03 38.48 -15.50
N SER A 838 16.13 39.15 -15.86
CA SER A 838 16.32 39.77 -17.18
C SER A 838 16.21 38.80 -18.36
N GLN A 839 16.38 37.49 -18.13
CA GLN A 839 16.26 36.45 -19.15
C GLN A 839 14.79 36.19 -19.54
N TYR A 840 13.87 36.43 -18.61
CA TYR A 840 12.47 36.04 -18.74
C TYR A 840 11.51 37.22 -18.83
N LEU A 841 11.84 38.33 -18.16
CA LEU A 841 11.02 39.53 -18.11
C LEU A 841 11.28 40.43 -19.32
N ASP A 842 10.25 40.68 -20.11
CA ASP A 842 10.29 41.65 -21.21
C ASP A 842 9.67 42.98 -20.76
N LYS A 843 10.29 44.11 -21.15
CA LYS A 843 9.70 45.45 -20.93
C LYS A 843 8.69 45.78 -22.02
N LEU A 844 7.67 46.58 -21.69
CA LEU A 844 6.60 47.01 -22.60
C LEU A 844 7.13 47.68 -23.88
#